data_AF-A0A0P7HAN8-F1
#
_entry.id   AF-A0A0P7HAN8-F1
#
_cell.length_a   1.000
_cell.length_b   1.000
_cell.length_c   1.000
_cell.angle_alpha   90.00
_cell.angle_beta   90.00
_cell.angle_gamma   90.00
#
_symmetry.space_group_name_H-M   'P 1'
#
loop_
_entity.id
_entity.type
_entity.pdbx_description
1 polymer ?
#
loop_
_entity_poly.entity_id
_entity_poly.type
_entity_poly.pdbx_seq_one_letter_code
_entity_poly.pdbx_strand_id
1 'polypeptide(L)'
;MHSGALVPMQGTGGIAGAAGVWVLGTFALYLVVLVGIGLWASRFMDSVGDYVIGGREIGPVVTGFSERASEMSGWLTLGVPADAYGTGIMAFLNGLGMIPADLFAWAGIAKRLRKYTEIVRSVTLPTFFETRLGDDTGRVKAVSALVLMLFEGGYVGAQIVAAGTLLQVLTGIQPWIGIIVGGIIVIGYTFLGGYFAVAWSDYFQGAIILIAFIILPVLAFTEMGLPFEAVAAAAGDSATSITAGMAGWAAVFGVISYAAIGLGVPGNPHIMVRFMGIDHVRNVRLAAMVAQLFMFVAYVGAALVGLYAIAMFGDGALADPDNAMPRLTLDLLPSVVAGIVLAAALAAMMSSADSQLLVATSAVVEDVYHGFLDRDASQEELVRYSRYVTFGLGAASVAFAFVAKDTPIYTLVLDYAWGGLGAAIGPTVIATLWWKRVTAAGSLASMIVGTATMVLWTQLSTVLGWVGMMPPESAAFWYGLVTVYGLFPAFIVSVITLVSVSLLTEPPENVDEHFDVFDKPLSAIVDAEGSPGTPSTRPTAGRRRRPRPRRSPRATTSAPTSPPRATGTTMSDAEVSGENGLPPADHPLVGNKQESVELPVIEPSVPRESVESAGRVGAVAYPFRVYEAEIEVDRPLLAPRTDRRVISVDRSRRLAVRADTLPAVTEQRVEDVLVLPGEFSPDQADEKAREAAFQWTLRGSILADAPEIEFARVADAYKLFWLAERPDGDVIIDSVRGEERAFEG
;
A
#
# COMPACT_ATOMS: atom_id res chain seq x y z
N MET A 1 -36.54 32.81 25.01
CA MET A 1 -35.80 34.08 25.19
C MET A 1 -34.57 33.86 26.07
N HIS A 2 -33.46 33.49 25.45
CA HIS A 2 -32.12 33.67 26.01
C HIS A 2 -31.28 34.33 24.92
N SER A 3 -31.35 35.65 24.86
CA SER A 3 -30.55 36.48 23.96
C SER A 3 -29.14 36.61 24.52
N GLY A 4 -28.32 35.57 24.35
CA GLY A 4 -26.87 35.69 24.50
C GLY A 4 -26.35 36.53 23.34
N ALA A 5 -25.99 37.79 23.59
CA ALA A 5 -25.40 38.63 22.57
C ALA A 5 -24.04 38.04 22.14
N LEU A 6 -23.90 37.73 20.85
CA LEU A 6 -22.64 37.31 20.25
C LEU A 6 -21.62 38.44 20.43
N VAL A 7 -20.63 38.21 21.29
CA VAL A 7 -19.46 39.09 21.41
C VAL A 7 -18.57 38.85 20.19
N PRO A 8 -18.31 39.86 19.34
CA PRO A 8 -17.38 39.70 18.23
C PRO A 8 -15.97 39.56 18.79
N MET A 9 -15.42 38.36 18.75
CA MET A 9 -14.03 38.06 19.14
C MET A 9 -13.05 38.60 18.09
N GLN A 10 -12.91 39.93 18.03
CA GLN A 10 -11.77 40.60 17.41
C GLN A 10 -10.56 40.47 18.34
N GLY A 11 -9.97 39.27 18.38
CA GLY A 11 -8.74 38.97 19.11
C GLY A 11 -7.86 38.05 18.29
N THR A 12 -6.54 38.14 18.46
CA THR A 12 -5.54 37.33 17.74
C THR A 12 -5.45 35.87 18.22
N GLY A 13 -6.44 35.38 18.98
CA GLY A 13 -6.56 33.98 19.38
C GLY A 13 -7.62 33.28 18.56
N GLY A 14 -7.34 32.05 18.11
CA GLY A 14 -8.26 31.25 17.30
C GLY A 14 -9.58 30.92 18.00
N ILE A 15 -10.58 30.50 17.22
CA ILE A 15 -11.96 30.32 17.70
C ILE A 15 -12.10 29.22 18.77
N ALA A 16 -11.12 28.34 18.93
CA ALA A 16 -11.15 27.29 19.93
C ALA A 16 -10.89 27.81 21.36
N GLY A 17 -10.23 28.96 21.53
CA GLY A 17 -9.91 29.50 22.86
C GLY A 17 -9.23 28.46 23.78
N ALA A 18 -9.87 28.15 24.92
CA ALA A 18 -9.38 27.12 25.84
C ALA A 18 -9.37 25.70 25.25
N ALA A 19 -10.21 25.39 24.26
CA ALA A 19 -10.16 24.13 23.52
C ALA A 19 -8.88 24.01 22.68
N GLY A 20 -8.23 25.11 22.28
CA GLY A 20 -6.99 25.09 21.49
C GLY A 20 -5.84 24.33 22.18
N VAL A 21 -5.75 24.39 23.51
CA VAL A 21 -4.76 23.61 24.29
C VAL A 21 -5.09 22.11 24.22
N TRP A 22 -6.37 21.74 24.23
CA TRP A 22 -6.80 20.34 24.13
C TRP A 22 -6.68 19.79 22.70
N VAL A 23 -6.90 20.62 21.67
CA VAL A 23 -6.58 20.31 20.26
C VAL A 23 -5.09 19.99 20.16
N LEU A 24 -4.21 20.91 20.55
CA LEU A 24 -2.75 20.75 20.45
C LEU A 24 -2.24 19.58 21.30
N GLY A 25 -2.76 19.40 22.51
CA GLY A 25 -2.38 18.28 23.39
C GLY A 25 -2.82 16.92 22.87
N THR A 26 -4.05 16.80 22.35
CA THR A 26 -4.52 15.56 21.74
C THR A 26 -3.79 15.27 20.43
N PHE A 27 -3.54 16.31 19.62
CA PHE A 27 -2.78 16.19 18.39
C PHE A 27 -1.33 15.74 18.66
N ALA A 28 -0.66 16.30 19.67
CA ALA A 28 0.68 15.85 20.08
C ALA A 28 0.68 14.39 20.57
N LEU A 29 -0.31 13.98 21.36
CA LEU A 29 -0.48 12.57 21.77
C LEU A 29 -0.69 11.65 20.56
N TYR A 30 -1.53 12.07 19.61
CA TYR A 30 -1.75 11.37 18.35
C TYR A 30 -0.46 11.19 17.54
N LEU A 31 0.36 12.24 17.42
CA LEU A 31 1.67 12.16 16.74
C LEU A 31 2.60 11.16 17.43
N VAL A 32 2.61 11.11 18.77
CA VAL A 32 3.39 10.10 19.52
C VAL A 32 2.89 8.68 19.22
N VAL A 33 1.57 8.47 19.15
CA VAL A 33 0.98 7.17 18.77
C VAL A 33 1.36 6.80 17.33
N LEU A 34 1.30 7.73 16.37
CA LEU A 34 1.70 7.47 14.99
C LEU A 34 3.18 7.12 14.86
N VAL A 35 4.06 7.89 15.49
CA VAL A 35 5.50 7.60 15.48
C VAL A 35 5.78 6.24 16.13
N GLY A 36 5.03 5.87 17.18
CA GLY A 36 5.07 4.53 17.77
C GLY A 36 4.65 3.42 16.81
N ILE A 37 3.53 3.59 16.08
CA ILE A 37 3.05 2.65 15.06
C ILE A 37 4.07 2.52 13.92
N GLY A 38 4.59 3.65 13.42
CA GLY A 38 5.60 3.67 12.35
C GLY A 38 6.90 2.99 12.74
N LEU A 39 7.46 3.30 13.91
CA LEU A 39 8.68 2.66 14.45
C LEU A 39 8.48 1.17 14.78
N TRP A 40 7.24 0.73 15.01
CA TRP A 40 6.92 -0.69 15.17
C TRP A 40 6.81 -1.38 13.81
N ALA A 41 6.04 -0.81 12.88
CA ALA A 41 5.81 -1.31 11.53
C ALA A 41 7.10 -1.38 10.69
N SER A 42 8.02 -0.43 10.87
CA SER A 42 9.29 -0.37 10.14
C SER A 42 10.20 -1.60 10.32
N ARG A 43 9.90 -2.47 11.30
CA ARG A 43 10.59 -3.76 11.52
C ARG A 43 10.14 -4.88 10.57
N PHE A 44 9.14 -4.63 9.73
CA PHE A 44 8.57 -5.62 8.80
C PHE A 44 8.70 -5.19 7.32
N MET A 45 9.43 -4.10 7.04
CA MET A 45 9.47 -3.42 5.73
C MET A 45 10.79 -3.70 5.00
N ASP A 46 11.01 -4.95 4.60
CA ASP A 46 12.27 -5.41 3.98
C ASP A 46 12.28 -5.30 2.43
N SER A 47 11.13 -5.03 1.80
CA SER A 47 11.00 -4.90 0.34
C SER A 47 10.08 -3.75 -0.10
N VAL A 48 10.13 -3.39 -1.39
CA VAL A 48 9.20 -2.41 -1.99
C VAL A 48 7.76 -2.91 -1.93
N GLY A 49 7.52 -4.23 -2.04
CA GLY A 49 6.19 -4.82 -1.89
C GLY A 49 5.61 -4.66 -0.48
N ASP A 50 6.45 -4.76 0.55
CA ASP A 50 6.04 -4.51 1.94
C ASP A 50 5.78 -3.02 2.16
N TYR A 51 6.66 -2.17 1.64
CA TYR A 51 6.56 -0.72 1.77
C TYR A 51 5.36 -0.11 1.03
N VAL A 52 4.98 -0.63 -0.15
CA VAL A 52 3.96 -0.03 -1.03
C VAL A 52 2.59 -0.71 -0.92
N ILE A 53 2.54 -2.04 -0.74
CA ILE A 53 1.28 -2.81 -0.67
C ILE A 53 1.15 -3.68 0.60
N GLY A 54 2.05 -3.54 1.57
CA GLY A 54 1.98 -4.24 2.86
C GLY A 54 2.06 -5.76 2.73
N GLY A 55 2.88 -6.24 1.79
CA GLY A 55 3.09 -7.67 1.55
C GLY A 55 1.87 -8.43 1.03
N ARG A 56 0.74 -7.75 0.83
CA ARG A 56 -0.60 -8.34 0.64
C ARG A 56 -1.10 -9.13 1.87
N GLU A 57 -0.85 -8.62 3.07
CA GLU A 57 -1.27 -9.27 4.33
C GLU A 57 -2.39 -8.51 5.08
N ILE A 58 -2.85 -7.35 4.57
CA ILE A 58 -3.84 -6.53 5.28
C ILE A 58 -5.24 -7.16 5.24
N GLY A 59 -5.79 -7.43 6.42
CA GLY A 59 -7.13 -8.01 6.56
C GLY A 59 -8.27 -7.07 6.18
N PRO A 60 -9.43 -7.60 5.75
CA PRO A 60 -10.48 -6.85 5.04
C PRO A 60 -11.07 -5.65 5.79
N VAL A 61 -11.19 -5.71 7.11
CA VAL A 61 -11.74 -4.60 7.89
C VAL A 61 -10.78 -3.41 7.86
N VAL A 62 -9.48 -3.67 8.06
CA VAL A 62 -8.44 -2.63 7.98
C VAL A 62 -8.33 -2.10 6.55
N THR A 63 -8.38 -2.96 5.52
CA THR A 63 -8.40 -2.50 4.12
C THR A 63 -9.59 -1.59 3.83
N GLY A 64 -10.82 -2.01 4.18
CA GLY A 64 -12.03 -1.23 3.88
C GLY A 64 -12.08 0.11 4.62
N PHE A 65 -11.60 0.15 5.87
CA PHE A 65 -11.43 1.41 6.60
C PHE A 65 -10.29 2.26 6.00
N SER A 66 -9.13 1.67 5.68
CA SER A 66 -7.99 2.42 5.14
C SER A 66 -8.26 3.02 3.78
N GLU A 67 -9.01 2.32 2.96
CA GLU A 67 -9.48 2.78 1.66
C GLU A 67 -10.34 4.03 1.80
N ARG A 68 -11.37 4.00 2.64
CA ARG A 68 -12.17 5.21 2.91
C ARG A 68 -11.41 6.29 3.69
N ALA A 69 -10.58 5.94 4.67
CA ALA A 69 -9.77 6.88 5.47
C ALA A 69 -8.78 7.67 4.60
N SER A 70 -8.17 7.03 3.60
CA SER A 70 -7.31 7.71 2.63
C SER A 70 -8.05 8.65 1.67
N GLU A 71 -9.37 8.46 1.54
CA GLU A 71 -10.29 9.40 0.88
C GLU A 71 -10.81 10.48 1.86
N MET A 72 -10.66 10.30 3.19
CA MET A 72 -11.03 11.27 4.24
C MET A 72 -10.05 12.43 4.36
N SER A 73 -9.80 13.06 3.23
CA SER A 73 -9.01 14.25 3.09
C SER A 73 -9.73 15.47 3.70
N GLY A 74 -9.11 16.64 3.56
CA GLY A 74 -9.76 17.94 3.77
C GLY A 74 -11.09 18.08 3.04
N TRP A 75 -11.31 17.30 1.96
CA TRP A 75 -12.57 17.24 1.25
C TRP A 75 -13.74 16.79 2.14
N LEU A 76 -13.69 15.57 2.69
CA LEU A 76 -14.83 15.08 3.48
C LEU A 76 -14.95 15.76 4.84
N THR A 77 -13.82 16.20 5.41
CA THR A 77 -13.75 16.80 6.75
C THR A 77 -14.15 18.28 6.81
N LEU A 78 -13.80 19.08 5.80
CA LEU A 78 -14.13 20.51 5.72
C LEU A 78 -14.94 20.85 4.46
N GLY A 79 -14.54 20.32 3.30
CA GLY A 79 -15.16 20.63 2.00
C GLY A 79 -16.63 20.21 1.85
N VAL A 80 -17.03 19.02 2.31
CA VAL A 80 -18.44 18.57 2.24
C VAL A 80 -19.34 19.35 3.23
N PRO A 81 -18.93 19.62 4.49
CA PRO A 81 -19.65 20.55 5.36
C PRO A 81 -19.72 21.98 4.81
N ALA A 82 -18.66 22.47 4.17
CA ALA A 82 -18.61 23.79 3.54
C ALA A 82 -19.55 23.88 2.31
N ASP A 83 -19.54 22.87 1.44
CA ASP A 83 -20.48 22.75 0.33
C ASP A 83 -21.92 22.69 0.85
N ALA A 84 -22.21 21.86 1.85
CA ALA A 84 -23.54 21.80 2.47
C ALA A 84 -23.95 23.11 3.17
N TYR A 85 -23.00 23.94 3.61
CA TYR A 85 -23.26 25.29 4.13
C TYR A 85 -23.60 26.29 3.00
N GLY A 86 -23.03 26.12 1.80
CA GLY A 86 -23.29 27.00 0.64
C GLY A 86 -24.43 26.56 -0.29
N THR A 87 -24.68 25.26 -0.43
CA THR A 87 -25.65 24.69 -1.40
C THR A 87 -26.80 23.94 -0.73
N GLY A 88 -26.77 23.80 0.60
CA GLY A 88 -27.83 23.19 1.39
C GLY A 88 -28.04 21.71 1.07
N ILE A 89 -29.28 21.31 0.80
CA ILE A 89 -29.63 19.91 0.50
C ILE A 89 -28.93 19.39 -0.77
N MET A 90 -28.51 20.27 -1.70
CA MET A 90 -27.84 19.84 -2.92
C MET A 90 -26.50 19.13 -2.65
N ALA A 91 -25.78 19.49 -1.59
CA ALA A 91 -24.53 18.82 -1.19
C ALA A 91 -24.70 17.32 -0.84
N PHE A 92 -25.91 16.83 -0.57
CA PHE A 92 -26.14 15.37 -0.41
C PHE A 92 -25.92 14.62 -1.74
N LEU A 93 -25.95 15.31 -2.88
CA LEU A 93 -25.64 14.73 -4.18
C LEU A 93 -24.16 14.34 -4.35
N ASN A 94 -23.25 14.81 -3.49
CA ASN A 94 -21.88 14.26 -3.43
C ASN A 94 -21.88 12.73 -3.29
N GLY A 95 -22.80 12.19 -2.47
CA GLY A 95 -23.00 10.75 -2.31
C GLY A 95 -23.63 10.06 -3.53
N LEU A 96 -24.37 10.79 -4.38
CA LEU A 96 -25.02 10.25 -5.58
C LEU A 96 -24.00 9.81 -6.63
N GLY A 97 -22.90 10.55 -6.79
CA GLY A 97 -21.77 10.16 -7.64
C GLY A 97 -20.90 9.09 -6.98
N MET A 98 -20.49 9.32 -5.73
CA MET A 98 -19.50 8.47 -5.05
C MET A 98 -19.99 7.07 -4.75
N ILE A 99 -21.16 6.93 -4.12
CA ILE A 99 -21.60 5.62 -3.61
C ILE A 99 -21.70 4.57 -4.73
N PRO A 100 -22.33 4.86 -5.89
CA PRO A 100 -22.38 3.90 -7.00
C PRO A 100 -21.01 3.65 -7.66
N ALA A 101 -20.15 4.67 -7.77
CA ALA A 101 -18.85 4.53 -8.41
C ALA A 101 -17.87 3.70 -7.56
N ASP A 102 -17.84 3.91 -6.25
CA ASP A 102 -17.08 3.08 -5.33
C ASP A 102 -17.65 1.66 -5.23
N LEU A 103 -18.98 1.50 -5.26
CA LEU A 103 -19.58 0.17 -5.31
C LEU A 103 -19.16 -0.59 -6.58
N PHE A 104 -19.04 0.10 -7.71
CA PHE A 104 -18.47 -0.45 -8.94
C PHE A 104 -16.98 -0.77 -8.79
N ALA A 105 -16.19 0.09 -8.14
CA ALA A 105 -14.77 -0.15 -7.89
C ALA A 105 -14.57 -1.40 -7.03
N TRP A 106 -15.28 -1.54 -5.91
CA TRP A 106 -15.23 -2.74 -5.06
C TRP A 106 -15.79 -4.01 -5.71
N ALA A 107 -16.94 -3.93 -6.39
CA ALA A 107 -17.58 -5.11 -6.99
C ALA A 107 -16.88 -5.59 -8.27
N GLY A 108 -16.30 -4.66 -9.04
CA GLY A 108 -15.66 -4.90 -10.32
C GLY A 108 -14.13 -4.85 -10.26
N ILE A 109 -13.57 -3.68 -9.96
CA ILE A 109 -12.14 -3.39 -10.11
C ILE A 109 -11.33 -4.21 -9.11
N ALA A 110 -11.67 -4.12 -7.82
CA ALA A 110 -10.87 -4.65 -6.73
C ALA A 110 -10.52 -6.13 -6.91
N LYS A 111 -11.51 -6.96 -7.26
CA LYS A 111 -11.30 -8.39 -7.50
C LYS A 111 -10.39 -8.67 -8.70
N ARG A 112 -10.57 -7.96 -9.83
CA ARG A 112 -9.79 -8.19 -11.05
C ARG A 112 -8.36 -7.70 -10.89
N LEU A 113 -8.21 -6.48 -10.37
CA LEU A 113 -6.92 -5.84 -10.17
C LEU A 113 -6.05 -6.62 -9.17
N ARG A 114 -6.57 -6.90 -7.95
CA ARG A 114 -5.86 -7.65 -6.90
C ARG A 114 -5.27 -8.96 -7.39
N LYS A 115 -6.04 -9.68 -8.21
CA LYS A 115 -5.70 -10.99 -8.74
C LYS A 115 -4.65 -10.91 -9.85
N TYR A 116 -4.81 -9.96 -10.78
CA TYR A 116 -3.85 -9.79 -11.87
C TYR A 116 -2.49 -9.32 -11.34
N THR A 117 -2.48 -8.31 -10.46
CA THR A 117 -1.23 -7.76 -9.87
C THR A 117 -0.49 -8.75 -8.98
N GLU A 118 -1.16 -9.77 -8.47
CA GLU A 118 -0.52 -10.89 -7.76
C GLU A 118 0.25 -11.80 -8.71
N ILE A 119 -0.39 -12.20 -9.81
CA ILE A 119 0.20 -13.06 -10.85
C ILE A 119 1.46 -12.42 -11.42
N VAL A 120 1.36 -11.17 -11.88
CA VAL A 120 2.50 -10.44 -12.48
C VAL A 120 3.40 -9.76 -11.43
N ARG A 121 3.15 -9.98 -10.13
CA ARG A 121 3.82 -9.37 -8.98
C ARG A 121 3.92 -7.83 -8.95
N SER A 122 3.21 -7.11 -9.83
CA SER A 122 3.18 -5.63 -9.82
C SER A 122 2.71 -5.06 -8.48
N VAL A 123 3.35 -3.97 -8.06
CA VAL A 123 3.03 -3.21 -6.84
C VAL A 123 2.51 -1.80 -7.13
N THR A 124 2.55 -1.36 -8.40
CA THR A 124 2.09 -0.03 -8.85
C THR A 124 1.12 -0.12 -10.03
N LEU A 125 0.33 0.94 -10.27
CA LEU A 125 -0.51 1.04 -11.48
C LEU A 125 0.31 1.14 -12.78
N PRO A 126 1.39 1.95 -12.88
CA PRO A 126 2.16 2.06 -14.11
C PRO A 126 2.80 0.72 -14.55
N THR A 127 3.39 -0.05 -13.63
CA THR A 127 3.89 -1.41 -13.93
C THR A 127 2.75 -2.38 -14.27
N PHE A 128 1.58 -2.25 -13.65
CA PHE A 128 0.40 -3.03 -14.07
C PHE A 128 -0.01 -2.72 -15.52
N PHE A 129 -0.03 -1.43 -15.90
CA PHE A 129 -0.35 -1.03 -17.27
C PHE A 129 0.70 -1.50 -18.28
N GLU A 130 1.99 -1.35 -17.97
CA GLU A 130 3.10 -1.84 -18.80
C GLU A 130 2.92 -3.32 -19.16
N THR A 131 2.77 -4.18 -18.15
CA THR A 131 2.58 -5.62 -18.36
C THR A 131 1.26 -5.95 -19.08
N ARG A 132 0.15 -5.32 -18.70
CA ARG A 132 -1.16 -5.63 -19.28
C ARG A 132 -1.33 -5.10 -20.71
N LEU A 133 -0.61 -4.07 -21.10
CA LEU A 133 -0.67 -3.46 -22.43
C LEU A 133 0.45 -3.94 -23.36
N GLY A 134 1.38 -4.79 -22.88
CA GLY A 134 2.54 -5.25 -23.65
C GLY A 134 3.45 -4.10 -24.10
N ASP A 135 3.67 -3.10 -23.25
CA ASP A 135 4.45 -1.92 -23.62
C ASP A 135 5.95 -2.06 -23.30
N ASP A 136 6.67 -2.79 -24.15
CA ASP A 136 8.14 -2.93 -24.08
C ASP A 136 8.89 -1.59 -24.20
N THR A 137 8.22 -0.51 -24.61
CA THR A 137 8.82 0.83 -24.72
C THR A 137 8.81 1.60 -23.39
N GLY A 138 8.05 1.13 -22.39
CA GLY A 138 7.88 1.78 -21.09
C GLY A 138 7.21 3.17 -21.14
N ARG A 139 6.66 3.58 -22.28
CA ARG A 139 6.08 4.93 -22.44
C ARG A 139 4.83 5.12 -21.60
N VAL A 140 3.96 4.11 -21.54
CA VAL A 140 2.77 4.12 -20.68
C VAL A 140 3.19 4.20 -19.22
N LYS A 141 4.23 3.45 -18.82
CA LYS A 141 4.78 3.47 -17.46
C LYS A 141 5.29 4.86 -17.08
N ALA A 142 6.16 5.45 -17.89
CA ALA A 142 6.74 6.77 -17.66
C ALA A 142 5.68 7.88 -17.60
N VAL A 143 4.71 7.90 -18.54
CA VAL A 143 3.65 8.92 -18.54
C VAL A 143 2.64 8.71 -17.40
N SER A 144 2.31 7.47 -17.06
CA SER A 144 1.48 7.19 -15.88
C SER A 144 2.17 7.70 -14.62
N ALA A 145 3.45 7.36 -14.41
CA ALA A 145 4.21 7.81 -13.25
C ALA A 145 4.28 9.34 -13.16
N LEU A 146 4.50 10.04 -14.28
CA LEU A 146 4.48 11.51 -14.33
C LEU A 146 3.11 12.11 -13.96
N VAL A 147 2.01 11.52 -14.47
CA VAL A 147 0.64 11.91 -14.12
C VAL A 147 0.37 11.69 -12.63
N LEU A 148 0.84 10.57 -12.07
CA LEU A 148 0.73 10.30 -10.63
C LEU A 148 1.50 11.36 -9.84
N MET A 149 2.79 11.56 -10.11
CA MET A 149 3.61 12.57 -9.44
C MET A 149 2.98 13.97 -9.42
N LEU A 150 2.40 14.40 -10.55
CA LEU A 150 1.79 15.70 -10.72
C LEU A 150 0.55 15.87 -9.82
N PHE A 151 -0.42 14.95 -9.93
CA PHE A 151 -1.70 15.11 -9.25
C PHE A 151 -1.67 14.63 -7.80
N GLU A 152 -0.98 13.52 -7.51
CA GLU A 152 -0.75 13.05 -6.13
C GLU A 152 0.03 14.10 -5.33
N GLY A 153 1.11 14.66 -5.89
CA GLY A 153 1.89 15.72 -5.22
C GLY A 153 1.08 17.01 -4.99
N GLY A 154 0.21 17.39 -5.95
CA GLY A 154 -0.77 18.45 -5.76
C GLY A 154 -1.77 18.15 -4.64
N TYR A 155 -2.21 16.89 -4.53
CA TYR A 155 -3.15 16.43 -3.51
C TYR A 155 -2.52 16.44 -2.10
N VAL A 156 -1.27 15.97 -1.96
CA VAL A 156 -0.46 16.12 -0.72
C VAL A 156 -0.41 17.59 -0.29
N GLY A 157 -0.14 18.49 -1.24
CA GLY A 157 -0.13 19.93 -0.97
C GLY A 157 -1.50 20.47 -0.57
N ALA A 158 -2.58 20.02 -1.19
CA ALA A 158 -3.95 20.37 -0.80
C ALA A 158 -4.28 19.92 0.65
N GLN A 159 -3.78 18.76 1.08
CA GLN A 159 -3.93 18.30 2.47
C GLN A 159 -3.15 19.16 3.47
N ILE A 160 -1.94 19.58 3.09
CA ILE A 160 -1.12 20.48 3.90
C ILE A 160 -1.79 21.87 4.03
N VAL A 161 -2.46 22.36 2.98
CA VAL A 161 -3.31 23.57 3.06
C VAL A 161 -4.47 23.34 4.03
N ALA A 162 -5.28 22.29 3.84
CA ALA A 162 -6.43 21.99 4.71
C ALA A 162 -6.03 21.88 6.20
N ALA A 163 -4.93 21.18 6.48
CA ALA A 163 -4.35 21.06 7.81
C ALA A 163 -3.89 22.42 8.38
N GLY A 164 -3.27 23.26 7.55
CA GLY A 164 -2.83 24.61 7.91
C GLY A 164 -3.99 25.55 8.22
N THR A 165 -5.06 25.51 7.41
CA THR A 165 -6.31 26.26 7.64
C THR A 165 -6.97 25.82 8.93
N LEU A 166 -7.15 24.52 9.16
CA LEU A 166 -7.74 24.01 10.41
C LEU A 166 -6.92 24.43 11.64
N LEU A 167 -5.59 24.38 11.58
CA LEU A 167 -4.73 24.88 12.67
C LEU A 167 -4.88 26.38 12.90
N GLN A 168 -4.93 27.20 11.83
CA GLN A 168 -5.15 28.65 11.94
C GLN A 168 -6.47 28.94 12.65
N VAL A 169 -7.55 28.33 12.19
CA VAL A 169 -8.91 28.52 12.71
C VAL A 169 -8.94 28.25 14.21
N LEU A 170 -8.42 27.10 14.63
CA LEU A 170 -8.51 26.65 16.01
C LEU A 170 -7.61 27.45 16.95
N THR A 171 -6.37 27.73 16.55
CA THR A 171 -5.35 28.27 17.46
C THR A 171 -5.02 29.75 17.26
N GLY A 172 -5.35 30.32 16.09
CA GLY A 172 -4.92 31.67 15.67
C GLY A 172 -3.49 31.70 15.12
N ILE A 173 -2.82 30.55 15.04
CA ILE A 173 -1.49 30.41 14.45
C ILE A 173 -1.55 30.79 12.96
N GLN A 174 -0.52 31.46 12.45
CA GLN A 174 -0.49 31.88 11.04
C GLN A 174 -0.45 30.65 10.10
N PRO A 175 -1.19 30.64 8.97
CA PRO A 175 -1.33 29.46 8.10
C PRO A 175 -0.01 28.82 7.67
N TRP A 176 1.01 29.64 7.41
CA TRP A 176 2.33 29.14 6.99
C TRP A 176 3.02 28.28 8.04
N ILE A 177 2.78 28.52 9.33
CA ILE A 177 3.29 27.69 10.42
C ILE A 177 2.57 26.34 10.38
N GLY A 178 1.24 26.34 10.19
CA GLY A 178 0.45 25.12 10.01
C GLY A 178 0.90 24.30 8.79
N ILE A 179 1.19 24.96 7.66
CA ILE A 179 1.73 24.35 6.44
C ILE A 179 3.10 23.71 6.69
N ILE A 180 4.03 24.41 7.38
CA ILE A 180 5.35 23.84 7.71
C ILE A 180 5.22 22.66 8.69
N VAL A 181 4.41 22.79 9.73
CA VAL A 181 4.20 21.74 10.74
C VAL A 181 3.56 20.51 10.10
N GLY A 182 2.48 20.69 9.32
CA GLY A 182 1.84 19.61 8.56
C GLY A 182 2.80 18.94 7.57
N GLY A 183 3.59 19.72 6.84
CA GLY A 183 4.62 19.22 5.94
C GLY A 183 5.69 18.37 6.63
N ILE A 184 6.25 18.86 7.75
CA ILE A 184 7.24 18.12 8.56
C ILE A 184 6.64 16.81 9.07
N ILE A 185 5.39 16.82 9.52
CA ILE A 185 4.69 15.62 10.01
C ILE A 185 4.51 14.63 8.86
N VAL A 186 3.84 15.02 7.78
CA VAL A 186 3.55 14.15 6.62
C VAL A 186 4.83 13.54 6.06
N ILE A 187 5.88 14.33 5.84
CA ILE A 187 7.19 13.81 5.39
C ILE A 187 7.76 12.83 6.43
N GLY A 188 7.84 13.26 7.69
CA GLY A 188 8.56 12.56 8.75
C GLY A 188 8.03 11.16 9.06
N TYR A 189 6.71 10.97 9.09
CA TYR A 189 6.15 9.66 9.39
C TYR A 189 5.92 8.79 8.13
N THR A 190 5.69 9.38 6.94
CA THR A 190 5.70 8.61 5.67
C THR A 190 7.05 7.92 5.46
N PHE A 191 8.14 8.62 5.79
CA PHE A 191 9.52 8.11 5.73
C PHE A 191 9.80 6.89 6.62
N LEU A 192 8.97 6.67 7.65
CA LEU A 192 9.13 5.61 8.66
C LEU A 192 8.20 4.41 8.44
N GLY A 193 6.95 4.64 8.00
CA GLY A 193 5.86 3.69 8.21
C GLY A 193 5.62 2.65 7.12
N GLY A 194 5.71 3.03 5.84
CA GLY A 194 5.20 2.23 4.72
C GLY A 194 3.68 1.98 4.78
N TYR A 195 3.13 1.31 3.78
CA TYR A 195 1.69 1.06 3.63
C TYR A 195 1.07 0.31 4.83
N PHE A 196 1.83 -0.57 5.49
CA PHE A 196 1.34 -1.27 6.68
C PHE A 196 1.04 -0.31 7.83
N ALA A 197 1.94 0.65 8.14
CA ALA A 197 1.67 1.65 9.17
C ALA A 197 0.48 2.53 8.77
N VAL A 198 0.47 3.00 7.52
CA VAL A 198 -0.58 3.83 6.93
C VAL A 198 -1.95 3.19 7.10
N ALA A 199 -2.11 1.92 6.75
CA ALA A 199 -3.39 1.22 6.83
C ALA A 199 -3.93 1.10 8.28
N TRP A 200 -3.06 0.97 9.28
CA TRP A 200 -3.45 0.94 10.69
C TRP A 200 -3.69 2.32 11.29
N SER A 201 -2.92 3.34 10.90
CA SER A 201 -3.17 4.72 11.29
C SER A 201 -4.49 5.24 10.71
N ASP A 202 -4.73 4.96 9.43
CA ASP A 202 -5.99 5.21 8.74
C ASP A 202 -7.19 4.59 9.49
N TYR A 203 -7.10 3.31 9.86
CA TYR A 203 -8.18 2.60 10.58
C TYR A 203 -8.55 3.31 11.89
N PHE A 204 -7.54 3.68 12.68
CA PHE A 204 -7.75 4.36 13.96
C PHE A 204 -8.35 5.76 13.78
N GLN A 205 -7.81 6.54 12.84
CA GLN A 205 -8.25 7.91 12.57
C GLN A 205 -9.67 7.92 12.00
N GLY A 206 -9.91 7.17 10.91
CA GLY A 206 -11.19 7.05 10.22
C GLY A 206 -12.31 6.64 11.17
N ALA A 207 -12.05 5.74 12.12
CA ALA A 207 -13.03 5.36 13.14
C ALA A 207 -13.47 6.55 14.02
N ILE A 208 -12.55 7.43 14.43
CA ILE A 208 -12.86 8.58 15.29
C ILE A 208 -13.67 9.64 14.53
N ILE A 209 -13.26 9.98 13.31
CA ILE A 209 -13.96 11.00 12.50
C ILE A 209 -15.33 10.48 12.00
N LEU A 210 -15.48 9.17 11.74
CA LEU A 210 -16.79 8.56 11.49
C LEU A 210 -17.73 8.70 12.69
N ILE A 211 -17.23 8.48 13.91
CA ILE A 211 -17.99 8.69 15.15
C ILE A 211 -18.39 10.17 15.29
N ALA A 212 -17.51 11.12 14.95
CA ALA A 212 -17.84 12.54 14.96
C ALA A 212 -18.99 12.89 14.00
N PHE A 213 -18.98 12.34 12.78
CA PHE A 213 -20.06 12.52 11.80
C PHE A 213 -21.39 11.86 12.21
N ILE A 214 -21.39 10.95 13.17
CA ILE A 214 -22.62 10.46 13.82
C ILE A 214 -23.03 11.40 14.96
N ILE A 215 -22.10 11.74 15.85
CA ILE A 215 -22.40 12.46 17.09
C ILE A 215 -22.83 13.92 16.83
N LEU A 216 -22.14 14.65 15.94
CA LEU A 216 -22.43 16.08 15.72
C LEU A 216 -23.87 16.31 15.20
N PRO A 217 -24.37 15.61 14.16
CA PRO A 217 -25.77 15.72 13.74
C PRO A 217 -26.78 15.25 14.80
N VAL A 218 -26.43 14.25 15.62
CA VAL A 218 -27.32 13.75 16.68
C VAL A 218 -27.46 14.77 17.81
N LEU A 219 -26.37 15.42 18.22
CA LEU A 219 -26.42 16.48 19.24
C LEU A 219 -27.19 17.70 18.74
N ALA A 220 -26.89 18.16 17.52
CA ALA A 220 -27.65 19.25 16.90
C ALA A 220 -29.15 18.91 16.80
N PHE A 221 -29.50 17.69 16.39
CA PHE A 221 -30.88 17.22 16.39
C PHE A 221 -31.54 17.29 17.79
N THR A 222 -30.81 16.97 18.86
CA THR A 222 -31.38 17.05 20.22
C THR A 222 -31.59 18.47 20.74
N GLU A 223 -30.86 19.47 20.22
CA GLU A 223 -31.04 20.86 20.63
C GLU A 223 -32.11 21.60 19.83
N MET A 224 -32.23 21.32 18.53
CA MET A 224 -33.05 22.12 17.60
C MET A 224 -33.98 21.32 16.67
N GLY A 225 -33.97 19.98 16.73
CA GLY A 225 -34.81 19.13 15.89
C GLY A 225 -34.28 18.99 14.46
N LEU A 226 -35.18 18.75 13.49
CA LEU A 226 -34.79 18.64 12.08
C LEU A 226 -34.36 20.01 11.52
N PRO A 227 -33.27 20.10 10.75
CA PRO A 227 -32.71 21.40 10.36
C PRO A 227 -33.57 22.11 9.29
N PHE A 228 -34.41 21.40 8.54
CA PHE A 228 -35.00 21.90 7.29
C PHE A 228 -35.81 23.20 7.43
N GLU A 229 -36.65 23.33 8.47
CA GLU A 229 -37.43 24.56 8.68
C GLU A 229 -36.52 25.74 9.07
N ALA A 230 -35.50 25.48 9.88
CA ALA A 230 -34.52 26.50 10.28
C ALA A 230 -33.59 26.90 9.12
N VAL A 231 -33.19 25.95 8.27
CA VAL A 231 -32.43 26.22 7.03
C VAL A 231 -33.26 27.06 6.06
N ALA A 232 -34.54 26.71 5.82
CA ALA A 232 -35.42 27.52 4.97
C ALA A 232 -35.63 28.94 5.54
N ALA A 233 -35.77 29.07 6.86
CA ALA A 233 -35.89 30.39 7.51
C ALA A 233 -34.59 31.22 7.47
N ALA A 234 -33.41 30.58 7.43
CA ALA A 234 -32.11 31.24 7.50
C ALA A 234 -31.48 31.52 6.11
N ALA A 235 -31.72 30.66 5.13
CA ALA A 235 -31.09 30.68 3.79
C ALA A 235 -32.11 30.62 2.62
N GLY A 236 -33.41 30.60 2.93
CA GLY A 236 -34.49 30.51 1.95
C GLY A 236 -34.76 29.09 1.42
N ASP A 237 -35.90 28.92 0.75
CA ASP A 237 -36.36 27.62 0.23
C ASP A 237 -35.36 26.96 -0.73
N SER A 238 -34.53 27.74 -1.42
CA SER A 238 -33.45 27.28 -2.30
C SER A 238 -32.48 26.34 -1.58
N ALA A 239 -32.09 26.63 -0.33
CA ALA A 239 -31.21 25.78 0.46
C ALA A 239 -31.86 24.44 0.85
N THR A 240 -33.20 24.34 0.80
CA THR A 240 -33.95 23.09 0.98
C THR A 240 -34.33 22.40 -0.33
N SER A 241 -33.87 22.91 -1.48
CA SER A 241 -34.06 22.27 -2.78
C SER A 241 -32.91 21.32 -3.11
N ILE A 242 -33.22 20.17 -3.70
CA ILE A 242 -32.25 19.22 -4.25
C ILE A 242 -31.42 19.79 -5.43
N THR A 243 -31.76 20.97 -5.94
CA THR A 243 -31.02 21.69 -6.99
C THR A 243 -30.52 23.07 -6.53
N ALA A 244 -30.48 23.34 -5.23
CA ALA A 244 -30.13 24.66 -4.67
C ALA A 244 -30.95 25.83 -5.25
N GLY A 245 -32.19 25.56 -5.69
CA GLY A 245 -33.06 26.54 -6.36
C GLY A 245 -32.81 26.72 -7.87
N MET A 246 -31.78 26.09 -8.43
CA MET A 246 -31.55 26.10 -9.89
C MET A 246 -32.66 25.34 -10.64
N ALA A 247 -32.89 25.76 -11.89
CA ALA A 247 -33.86 25.15 -12.80
C ALA A 247 -33.28 24.97 -14.22
N GLY A 248 -33.94 24.15 -15.03
CA GLY A 248 -33.55 23.91 -16.43
C GLY A 248 -32.13 23.35 -16.55
N TRP A 249 -31.36 23.87 -17.52
CA TRP A 249 -29.99 23.39 -17.78
C TRP A 249 -29.01 23.61 -16.62
N ALA A 250 -29.16 24.68 -15.84
CA ALA A 250 -28.30 24.92 -14.68
C ALA A 250 -28.45 23.80 -13.62
N ALA A 251 -29.69 23.38 -13.34
CA ALA A 251 -29.96 22.24 -12.47
C ALA A 251 -29.38 20.92 -13.03
N VAL A 252 -29.54 20.69 -14.34
CA VAL A 252 -29.00 19.48 -15.00
C VAL A 252 -27.48 19.42 -14.90
N PHE A 253 -26.77 20.51 -15.23
CA PHE A 253 -25.32 20.55 -15.13
C PHE A 253 -24.83 20.50 -13.68
N GLY A 254 -25.53 21.11 -12.72
CA GLY A 254 -25.23 20.96 -11.30
C GLY A 254 -25.32 19.51 -10.80
N VAL A 255 -26.40 18.78 -11.16
CA VAL A 255 -26.53 17.36 -10.83
C VAL A 255 -25.45 16.51 -11.53
N ILE A 256 -25.12 16.84 -12.78
CA ILE A 256 -24.01 16.19 -13.51
C ILE A 256 -22.67 16.43 -12.81
N SER A 257 -22.39 17.63 -12.31
CA SER A 257 -21.15 17.93 -11.58
C SER A 257 -20.99 17.01 -10.36
N TYR A 258 -22.03 16.90 -9.51
CA TYR A 258 -22.01 16.00 -8.36
C TYR A 258 -21.92 14.52 -8.72
N ALA A 259 -22.64 14.08 -9.76
CA ALA A 259 -22.56 12.71 -10.25
C ALA A 259 -21.16 12.37 -10.80
N ALA A 260 -20.51 13.34 -11.45
CA ALA A 260 -19.21 13.17 -12.08
C ALA A 260 -18.06 13.01 -11.08
N ILE A 261 -18.18 13.48 -9.82
CA ILE A 261 -17.17 13.27 -8.78
C ILE A 261 -16.81 11.78 -8.65
N GLY A 262 -17.81 10.89 -8.73
CA GLY A 262 -17.61 9.44 -8.71
C GLY A 262 -16.73 8.88 -9.85
N LEU A 263 -16.65 9.55 -11.00
CA LEU A 263 -15.78 9.12 -12.12
C LEU A 263 -14.29 9.15 -11.74
N GLY A 264 -13.92 9.80 -10.64
CA GLY A 264 -12.55 9.82 -10.15
C GLY A 264 -12.12 8.55 -9.45
N VAL A 265 -13.05 7.77 -8.84
CA VAL A 265 -12.68 6.58 -8.03
C VAL A 265 -11.79 5.60 -8.80
N PRO A 266 -12.09 5.21 -10.05
CA PRO A 266 -11.24 4.29 -10.82
C PRO A 266 -9.86 4.84 -11.17
N GLY A 267 -9.70 6.18 -11.19
CA GLY A 267 -8.46 6.84 -11.56
C GLY A 267 -7.51 7.12 -10.39
N ASN A 268 -8.00 7.07 -9.15
CA ASN A 268 -7.22 7.41 -7.95
C ASN A 268 -6.37 6.20 -7.49
N PRO A 269 -5.03 6.23 -7.67
CA PRO A 269 -4.17 5.09 -7.41
C PRO A 269 -4.13 4.67 -5.95
N HIS A 270 -4.18 5.61 -4.98
CA HIS A 270 -4.18 5.27 -3.55
C HIS A 270 -5.32 4.31 -3.15
N ILE A 271 -6.48 4.38 -3.84
CA ILE A 271 -7.57 3.40 -3.72
C ILE A 271 -7.18 2.07 -4.38
N MET A 272 -6.65 2.13 -5.60
CA MET A 272 -6.22 0.94 -6.36
C MET A 272 -5.13 0.13 -5.63
N VAL A 273 -4.16 0.78 -5.00
CA VAL A 273 -3.07 0.13 -4.23
C VAL A 273 -3.66 -0.66 -3.05
N ARG A 274 -4.72 -0.15 -2.41
CA ARG A 274 -5.42 -0.84 -1.32
C ARG A 274 -6.18 -2.08 -1.80
N PHE A 275 -6.75 -2.01 -3.00
CA PHE A 275 -7.26 -3.22 -3.66
C PHE A 275 -6.14 -4.21 -3.98
N MET A 276 -4.94 -3.78 -4.38
CA MET A 276 -3.78 -4.65 -4.62
C MET A 276 -3.20 -5.28 -3.35
N GLY A 277 -3.35 -4.62 -2.19
CA GLY A 277 -2.79 -5.01 -0.89
C GLY A 277 -3.73 -5.80 0.05
N ILE A 278 -4.99 -6.06 -0.31
CA ILE A 278 -5.89 -6.89 0.52
C ILE A 278 -5.39 -8.33 0.64
N ASP A 279 -5.55 -8.96 1.79
CA ASP A 279 -5.05 -10.31 2.07
C ASP A 279 -5.50 -11.38 1.05
N HIS A 280 -6.81 -11.56 0.91
CA HIS A 280 -7.39 -12.62 0.09
C HIS A 280 -8.49 -12.08 -0.84
N VAL A 281 -8.51 -12.54 -2.08
CA VAL A 281 -9.56 -12.19 -3.07
C VAL A 281 -11.00 -12.51 -2.59
N ARG A 282 -11.17 -13.50 -1.71
CA ARG A 282 -12.48 -13.82 -1.07
C ARG A 282 -12.96 -12.73 -0.09
N ASN A 283 -12.05 -11.97 0.50
CA ASN A 283 -12.31 -11.02 1.57
C ASN A 283 -12.74 -9.64 1.04
N VAL A 284 -12.54 -9.37 -0.25
CA VAL A 284 -12.94 -8.14 -0.97
C VAL A 284 -14.39 -7.73 -0.67
N ARG A 285 -15.33 -8.69 -0.54
CA ARG A 285 -16.73 -8.39 -0.21
C ARG A 285 -16.92 -7.80 1.20
N LEU A 286 -16.15 -8.28 2.18
CA LEU A 286 -16.23 -7.77 3.55
C LEU A 286 -15.61 -6.38 3.64
N ALA A 287 -14.46 -6.18 2.98
CA ALA A 287 -13.83 -4.87 2.87
C ALA A 287 -14.76 -3.84 2.19
N ALA A 288 -15.40 -4.22 1.08
CA ALA A 288 -16.42 -3.43 0.41
C ALA A 288 -17.60 -3.05 1.32
N MET A 289 -18.16 -4.02 2.07
CA MET A 289 -19.27 -3.73 3.00
C MET A 289 -18.87 -2.73 4.09
N VAL A 290 -17.64 -2.83 4.60
CA VAL A 290 -17.09 -1.88 5.58
C VAL A 290 -16.92 -0.49 4.96
N ALA A 291 -16.30 -0.41 3.78
CA ALA A 291 -16.08 0.85 3.05
C ALA A 291 -17.40 1.56 2.69
N GLN A 292 -18.39 0.81 2.22
CA GLN A 292 -19.71 1.34 1.82
C GLN A 292 -20.52 1.86 3.02
N LEU A 293 -20.52 1.13 4.14
CA LEU A 293 -21.16 1.59 5.38
C LEU A 293 -20.49 2.86 5.91
N PHE A 294 -19.16 2.89 5.89
CA PHE A 294 -18.36 4.05 6.26
C PHE A 294 -18.76 5.28 5.43
N MET A 295 -18.66 5.16 4.10
CA MET A 295 -18.94 6.24 3.15
C MET A 295 -20.35 6.79 3.32
N PHE A 296 -21.37 5.91 3.38
CA PHE A 296 -22.75 6.34 3.55
C PHE A 296 -22.94 7.19 4.82
N VAL A 297 -22.43 6.71 5.95
CA VAL A 297 -22.54 7.42 7.24
C VAL A 297 -21.76 8.73 7.22
N ALA A 298 -20.54 8.73 6.68
CA ALA A 298 -19.67 9.91 6.69
C ALA A 298 -20.19 11.03 5.77
N TYR A 299 -20.62 10.73 4.54
CA TYR A 299 -21.18 11.75 3.64
C TYR A 299 -22.51 12.33 4.15
N VAL A 300 -23.41 11.48 4.66
CA VAL A 300 -24.68 11.94 5.24
C VAL A 300 -24.42 12.79 6.49
N GLY A 301 -23.50 12.37 7.36
CA GLY A 301 -23.13 13.11 8.56
C GLY A 301 -22.45 14.45 8.27
N ALA A 302 -21.51 14.48 7.31
CA ALA A 302 -20.82 15.69 6.88
C ALA A 302 -21.79 16.73 6.27
N ALA A 303 -22.71 16.29 5.40
CA ALA A 303 -23.71 17.19 4.82
C ALA A 303 -24.73 17.67 5.87
N LEU A 304 -25.12 16.83 6.84
CA LEU A 304 -25.93 17.26 7.98
C LEU A 304 -25.21 18.30 8.85
N VAL A 305 -23.90 18.18 9.08
CA VAL A 305 -23.10 19.18 9.81
C VAL A 305 -23.18 20.55 9.11
N GLY A 306 -23.08 20.61 7.78
CA GLY A 306 -23.26 21.86 7.03
C GLY A 306 -24.68 22.44 7.15
N LEU A 307 -25.73 21.60 7.04
CA LEU A 307 -27.11 22.05 7.25
C LEU A 307 -27.36 22.61 8.66
N TYR A 308 -26.82 21.95 9.69
CA TYR A 308 -26.93 22.46 11.07
C TYR A 308 -26.10 23.73 11.27
N ALA A 309 -24.97 23.91 10.58
CA ALA A 309 -24.23 25.17 10.59
C ALA A 309 -25.04 26.33 9.97
N ILE A 310 -25.75 26.11 8.85
CA ILE A 310 -26.70 27.12 8.30
C ILE A 310 -27.77 27.43 9.35
N ALA A 311 -28.40 26.39 9.90
CA ALA A 311 -29.54 26.53 10.79
C ALA A 311 -29.20 27.17 12.15
N MET A 312 -27.95 27.04 12.61
CA MET A 312 -27.45 27.60 13.87
C MET A 312 -26.85 29.00 13.72
N PHE A 313 -26.13 29.27 12.63
CA PHE A 313 -25.36 30.52 12.45
C PHE A 313 -25.99 31.50 11.45
N GLY A 314 -26.84 31.02 10.54
CA GLY A 314 -27.38 31.78 9.40
C GLY A 314 -26.51 31.66 8.15
N ASP A 315 -27.10 31.98 6.99
CA ASP A 315 -26.38 32.09 5.72
C ASP A 315 -25.40 33.28 5.72
N GLY A 316 -24.23 33.12 5.10
CA GLY A 316 -23.16 34.12 5.02
C GLY A 316 -22.54 34.57 6.36
N ALA A 317 -22.95 33.98 7.49
CA ALA A 317 -22.44 34.33 8.82
C ALA A 317 -21.01 33.83 9.06
N LEU A 318 -20.63 32.71 8.42
CA LEU A 318 -19.25 32.24 8.35
C LEU A 318 -18.54 32.93 7.18
N ALA A 319 -17.53 33.76 7.48
CA ALA A 319 -16.72 34.45 6.46
C ALA A 319 -15.92 33.50 5.56
N ASP A 320 -15.70 32.27 6.03
CA ASP A 320 -15.08 31.17 5.29
C ASP A 320 -15.87 29.89 5.60
N PRO A 321 -16.57 29.29 4.60
CA PRO A 321 -17.38 28.09 4.75
C PRO A 321 -16.64 26.85 5.27
N ASP A 322 -15.32 26.74 5.08
CA ASP A 322 -14.52 25.61 5.60
C ASP A 322 -14.57 25.54 7.15
N ASN A 323 -15.04 26.61 7.81
CA ASN A 323 -15.27 26.67 9.25
C ASN A 323 -16.57 26.01 9.74
N ALA A 324 -17.47 25.54 8.86
CA ALA A 324 -18.76 24.99 9.25
C ALA A 324 -18.65 23.85 10.27
N MET A 325 -17.82 22.83 9.98
CA MET A 325 -17.58 21.70 10.88
C MET A 325 -16.79 22.11 12.14
N PRO A 326 -15.66 22.85 12.05
CA PRO A 326 -14.94 23.31 13.24
C PRO A 326 -15.79 24.14 14.20
N ARG A 327 -16.62 25.05 13.68
CA ARG A 327 -17.48 25.93 14.48
C ARG A 327 -18.58 25.14 15.19
N LEU A 328 -19.31 24.29 14.46
CA LEU A 328 -20.37 23.46 15.05
C LEU A 328 -19.79 22.50 16.11
N THR A 329 -18.59 21.97 15.87
CA THR A 329 -17.87 21.11 16.83
C THR A 329 -17.55 21.82 18.14
N LEU A 330 -17.09 23.08 18.08
CA LEU A 330 -16.74 23.87 19.26
C LEU A 330 -17.96 24.35 20.06
N ASP A 331 -19.09 24.60 19.40
CA ASP A 331 -20.30 25.07 20.06
C ASP A 331 -21.15 23.92 20.65
N LEU A 332 -21.13 22.71 20.06
CA LEU A 332 -21.90 21.54 20.54
C LEU A 332 -21.14 20.60 21.50
N LEU A 333 -19.81 20.54 21.46
CA LEU A 333 -19.03 19.58 22.26
C LEU A 333 -18.24 20.25 23.39
N PRO A 334 -18.11 19.59 24.58
CA PRO A 334 -17.19 20.04 25.61
C PRO A 334 -15.76 20.18 25.06
N SER A 335 -15.03 21.23 25.47
CA SER A 335 -13.75 21.64 24.88
C SER A 335 -12.70 20.53 24.71
N VAL A 336 -12.69 19.54 25.60
CA VAL A 336 -11.81 18.36 25.51
C VAL A 336 -12.23 17.44 24.35
N VAL A 337 -13.53 17.15 24.23
CA VAL A 337 -14.08 16.26 23.20
C VAL A 337 -14.03 16.94 21.83
N ALA A 338 -14.36 18.24 21.77
CA ALA A 338 -14.13 19.06 20.58
C ALA A 338 -12.65 18.99 20.14
N GLY A 339 -11.72 19.16 21.10
CA GLY A 339 -10.28 19.04 20.86
C GLY A 339 -9.87 17.69 20.24
N ILE A 340 -10.47 16.58 20.71
CA ILE A 340 -10.22 15.24 20.17
C ILE A 340 -10.77 15.09 18.74
N VAL A 341 -12.01 15.51 18.49
CA VAL A 341 -12.64 15.42 17.17
C VAL A 341 -11.85 16.23 16.13
N LEU A 342 -11.42 17.43 16.49
CA LEU A 342 -10.69 18.32 15.60
C LEU A 342 -9.25 17.86 15.36
N ALA A 343 -8.59 17.30 16.38
CA ALA A 343 -7.30 16.63 16.21
C ALA A 343 -7.41 15.39 15.31
N ALA A 344 -8.52 14.65 15.35
CA ALA A 344 -8.78 13.51 14.48
C ALA A 344 -9.12 13.92 13.03
N ALA A 345 -9.78 15.06 12.81
CA ALA A 345 -9.95 15.63 11.47
C ALA A 345 -8.59 16.05 10.88
N LEU A 346 -7.77 16.75 11.66
CA LEU A 346 -6.40 17.13 11.27
C LEU A 346 -5.51 15.91 11.02
N ALA A 347 -5.71 14.83 11.78
CA ALA A 347 -5.05 13.55 11.56
C ALA A 347 -5.40 12.96 10.19
N ALA A 348 -6.69 12.80 9.88
CA ALA A 348 -7.18 12.18 8.65
C ALA A 348 -6.73 12.91 7.37
N MET A 349 -6.67 14.26 7.41
CA MET A 349 -6.07 15.05 6.33
C MET A 349 -4.63 14.64 6.05
N MET A 350 -3.84 14.44 7.12
CA MET A 350 -2.46 13.99 6.96
C MET A 350 -2.38 12.53 6.50
N SER A 351 -3.29 11.64 6.92
CA SER A 351 -3.24 10.26 6.43
C SER A 351 -3.62 10.12 4.96
N SER A 352 -4.56 10.93 4.49
CA SER A 352 -4.75 11.10 3.04
C SER A 352 -3.45 11.54 2.36
N ALA A 353 -2.71 12.49 2.95
CA ALA A 353 -1.45 13.01 2.42
C ALA A 353 -0.31 11.97 2.41
N ASP A 354 -0.14 11.15 3.45
CA ASP A 354 0.85 10.07 3.43
C ASP A 354 0.57 9.07 2.32
N SER A 355 -0.70 8.82 2.04
CA SER A 355 -1.13 7.79 1.10
C SER A 355 -0.89 8.24 -0.32
N GLN A 356 -1.17 9.51 -0.63
CA GLN A 356 -0.79 10.12 -1.90
C GLN A 356 0.75 10.16 -2.05
N LEU A 357 1.47 10.57 -0.99
CA LEU A 357 2.93 10.73 -1.03
C LEU A 357 3.67 9.39 -1.18
N LEU A 358 3.19 8.33 -0.53
CA LEU A 358 3.70 6.97 -0.63
C LEU A 358 3.51 6.42 -2.05
N VAL A 359 2.33 6.62 -2.63
CA VAL A 359 2.02 6.23 -4.00
C VAL A 359 2.90 7.00 -4.99
N ALA A 360 2.98 8.32 -4.89
CA ALA A 360 3.85 9.14 -5.73
C ALA A 360 5.33 8.75 -5.60
N THR A 361 5.78 8.42 -4.38
CA THR A 361 7.13 7.89 -4.12
C THR A 361 7.34 6.56 -4.85
N SER A 362 6.39 5.61 -4.73
CA SER A 362 6.47 4.31 -5.39
C SER A 362 6.53 4.44 -6.92
N ALA A 363 5.77 5.37 -7.49
CA ALA A 363 5.80 5.64 -8.92
C ALA A 363 7.17 6.17 -9.40
N VAL A 364 7.83 7.02 -8.61
CA VAL A 364 9.20 7.45 -8.96
C VAL A 364 10.21 6.31 -8.78
N VAL A 365 10.14 5.54 -7.70
CA VAL A 365 11.17 4.54 -7.40
C VAL A 365 11.01 3.28 -8.24
N GLU A 366 9.82 2.68 -8.25
CA GLU A 366 9.57 1.46 -9.01
C GLU A 366 9.45 1.77 -10.51
N ASP A 367 8.70 2.82 -10.87
CA ASP A 367 8.36 3.05 -12.27
C ASP A 367 9.35 3.95 -13.02
N VAL A 368 10.12 4.82 -12.35
CA VAL A 368 11.17 5.64 -12.99
C VAL A 368 12.57 5.12 -12.71
N TYR A 369 12.98 5.00 -11.44
CA TYR A 369 14.34 4.60 -11.07
C TYR A 369 14.63 3.13 -11.43
N HIS A 370 13.88 2.19 -10.85
CA HIS A 370 14.05 0.75 -11.10
C HIS A 370 13.70 0.37 -12.55
N GLY A 371 12.66 0.97 -13.13
CA GLY A 371 12.25 0.72 -14.51
C GLY A 371 13.25 1.15 -15.60
N PHE A 372 13.91 2.32 -15.43
CA PHE A 372 14.70 2.94 -16.51
C PHE A 372 16.14 3.33 -16.15
N LEU A 373 16.45 3.65 -14.89
CA LEU A 373 17.79 4.10 -14.50
C LEU A 373 18.68 2.95 -14.03
N ASP A 374 18.14 2.06 -13.20
CA ASP A 374 18.89 1.02 -12.52
C ASP A 374 18.02 -0.22 -12.27
N ARG A 375 18.06 -1.17 -13.21
CA ARG A 375 17.22 -2.37 -13.24
C ARG A 375 17.72 -3.50 -12.33
N ASP A 376 18.96 -3.40 -11.86
CA ASP A 376 19.61 -4.39 -11.00
C ASP A 376 19.67 -3.94 -9.53
N ALA A 377 19.08 -2.77 -9.22
CA ALA A 377 19.01 -2.17 -7.89
C ALA A 377 18.50 -3.16 -6.83
N SER A 378 19.23 -3.26 -5.71
CA SER A 378 18.79 -4.10 -4.60
C SER A 378 17.56 -3.52 -3.90
N GLN A 379 16.75 -4.37 -3.25
CA GLN A 379 15.58 -3.93 -2.50
C GLN A 379 15.93 -2.92 -1.39
N GLU A 380 17.11 -3.05 -0.75
CA GLU A 380 17.61 -2.09 0.24
C GLU A 380 17.91 -0.72 -0.36
N GLU A 381 18.45 -0.68 -1.59
CA GLU A 381 18.66 0.55 -2.34
C GLU A 381 17.33 1.19 -2.75
N LEU A 382 16.37 0.42 -3.26
CA LEU A 382 15.04 0.95 -3.62
C LEU A 382 14.31 1.54 -2.41
N VAL A 383 14.38 0.91 -1.23
CA VAL A 383 13.86 1.48 0.02
C VAL A 383 14.61 2.76 0.43
N ARG A 384 15.93 2.83 0.22
CA ARG A 384 16.74 4.04 0.47
C ARG A 384 16.41 5.18 -0.49
N TYR A 385 16.23 4.90 -1.78
CA TYR A 385 15.80 5.88 -2.77
C TYR A 385 14.37 6.35 -2.51
N SER A 386 13.47 5.46 -2.06
CA SER A 386 12.10 5.83 -1.65
C SER A 386 12.12 6.93 -0.59
N ARG A 387 12.97 6.81 0.42
CA ARG A 387 13.14 7.84 1.45
C ARG A 387 13.58 9.20 0.90
N TYR A 388 14.56 9.24 -0.01
CA TYR A 388 15.00 10.50 -0.64
C TYR A 388 13.90 11.12 -1.53
N VAL A 389 13.18 10.29 -2.28
CA VAL A 389 12.08 10.69 -3.14
C VAL A 389 10.88 11.22 -2.33
N THR A 390 10.49 10.55 -1.24
CA THR A 390 9.46 11.02 -0.29
C THR A 390 9.80 12.41 0.25
N PHE A 391 11.06 12.65 0.63
CA PHE A 391 11.50 13.97 1.07
C PHE A 391 11.40 15.03 -0.04
N GLY A 392 11.86 14.71 -1.26
CA GLY A 392 11.81 15.62 -2.40
C GLY A 392 10.38 15.99 -2.84
N LEU A 393 9.50 14.99 -3.00
CA LEU A 393 8.08 15.17 -3.33
C LEU A 393 7.33 15.92 -2.22
N GLY A 394 7.58 15.58 -0.96
CA GLY A 394 6.96 16.25 0.18
C GLY A 394 7.39 17.72 0.28
N ALA A 395 8.67 18.03 0.06
CA ALA A 395 9.15 19.41 0.01
C ALA A 395 8.54 20.21 -1.15
N ALA A 396 8.37 19.60 -2.33
CA ALA A 396 7.65 20.19 -3.45
C ALA A 396 6.16 20.43 -3.14
N SER A 397 5.52 19.49 -2.44
CA SER A 397 4.11 19.58 -2.01
C SER A 397 3.90 20.70 -0.97
N VAL A 398 4.85 20.88 -0.04
CA VAL A 398 4.88 22.05 0.86
C VAL A 398 5.03 23.35 0.08
N ALA A 399 5.95 23.41 -0.89
CA ALA A 399 6.11 24.60 -1.73
C ALA A 399 4.85 24.92 -2.55
N PHE A 400 4.15 23.91 -3.06
CA PHE A 400 2.83 24.07 -3.69
C PHE A 400 1.79 24.59 -2.69
N ALA A 401 1.72 24.02 -1.47
CA ALA A 401 0.79 24.47 -0.43
C ALA A 401 0.96 25.95 -0.08
N PHE A 402 2.19 26.47 -0.08
CA PHE A 402 2.46 27.91 0.11
C PHE A 402 1.86 28.81 -0.98
N VAL A 403 1.80 28.33 -2.23
CA VAL A 403 1.20 29.05 -3.37
C VAL A 403 -0.32 28.87 -3.39
N ALA A 404 -0.80 27.69 -3.00
CA ALA A 404 -2.20 27.28 -3.05
C ALA A 404 -3.04 27.72 -1.85
N LYS A 405 -2.42 28.20 -0.75
CA LYS A 405 -3.05 28.43 0.57
C LYS A 405 -4.34 29.28 0.61
N ASP A 406 -4.57 30.14 -0.39
CA ASP A 406 -5.75 31.02 -0.46
C ASP A 406 -6.83 30.46 -1.42
N THR A 407 -6.69 29.21 -1.88
CA THR A 407 -7.66 28.50 -2.74
C THR A 407 -8.55 27.59 -1.89
N PRO A 408 -9.88 27.54 -2.13
CA PRO A 408 -10.78 26.66 -1.39
C PRO A 408 -10.37 25.19 -1.45
N ILE A 409 -10.56 24.46 -0.34
CA ILE A 409 -10.19 23.04 -0.23
C ILE A 409 -10.96 22.18 -1.26
N TYR A 410 -12.24 22.51 -1.53
CA TYR A 410 -13.03 21.93 -2.62
C TYR A 410 -12.23 21.90 -3.93
N THR A 411 -11.72 23.06 -4.36
CA THR A 411 -11.08 23.22 -5.66
C THR A 411 -9.70 22.56 -5.72
N LEU A 412 -8.92 22.65 -4.64
CA LEU A 412 -7.62 21.97 -4.58
C LEU A 412 -7.75 20.45 -4.67
N VAL A 413 -8.73 19.86 -3.98
CA VAL A 413 -8.94 18.41 -3.98
C VAL A 413 -9.69 17.95 -5.22
N LEU A 414 -10.89 18.48 -5.50
CA LEU A 414 -11.73 17.97 -6.58
C LEU A 414 -11.32 18.46 -7.97
N ASP A 415 -11.08 19.77 -8.15
CA ASP A 415 -10.87 20.37 -9.47
C ASP A 415 -9.45 20.19 -10.03
N TYR A 416 -8.46 19.95 -9.16
CA TYR A 416 -7.08 19.70 -9.58
C TYR A 416 -6.63 18.26 -9.36
N ALA A 417 -6.64 17.74 -8.13
CA ALA A 417 -6.09 16.42 -7.83
C ALA A 417 -6.98 15.25 -8.27
N TRP A 418 -8.14 15.11 -7.64
CA TRP A 418 -9.06 13.99 -7.82
C TRP A 418 -9.57 13.88 -9.26
N GLY A 419 -9.98 15.01 -9.85
CA GLY A 419 -10.42 15.06 -11.24
C GLY A 419 -9.29 14.84 -12.25
N GLY A 420 -8.07 15.28 -11.94
CA GLY A 420 -6.89 15.02 -12.77
C GLY A 420 -6.58 13.53 -12.89
N LEU A 421 -6.46 12.84 -11.75
CA LEU A 421 -6.28 11.39 -11.68
C LEU A 421 -7.46 10.65 -12.33
N GLY A 422 -8.69 11.07 -12.03
CA GLY A 422 -9.92 10.55 -12.60
C GLY A 422 -9.92 10.54 -14.13
N ALA A 423 -9.67 11.69 -14.76
CA ALA A 423 -9.70 11.84 -16.21
C ALA A 423 -8.51 11.18 -16.92
N ALA A 424 -7.32 11.21 -16.32
CA ALA A 424 -6.10 10.68 -16.94
C ALA A 424 -5.96 9.15 -16.79
N ILE A 425 -6.19 8.62 -15.59
CA ILE A 425 -5.90 7.22 -15.25
C ILE A 425 -7.17 6.35 -15.30
N GLY A 426 -8.32 6.88 -14.89
CA GLY A 426 -9.58 6.13 -14.71
C GLY A 426 -10.04 5.35 -15.96
N PRO A 427 -10.10 5.98 -17.15
CA PRO A 427 -10.46 5.29 -18.39
C PRO A 427 -9.54 4.11 -18.71
N THR A 428 -8.22 4.26 -18.47
CA THR A 428 -7.24 3.19 -18.69
C THR A 428 -7.41 2.03 -17.70
N VAL A 429 -7.65 2.30 -16.41
CA VAL A 429 -7.94 1.27 -15.40
C VAL A 429 -9.16 0.44 -15.79
N ILE A 430 -10.24 1.08 -16.23
CA ILE A 430 -11.46 0.36 -16.66
C ILE A 430 -11.18 -0.43 -17.95
N ALA A 431 -10.57 0.18 -18.96
CA ALA A 431 -10.33 -0.48 -20.23
C ALA A 431 -9.38 -1.69 -20.12
N THR A 432 -8.29 -1.57 -19.35
CA THR A 432 -7.33 -2.67 -19.14
C THR A 432 -7.98 -3.90 -18.50
N LEU A 433 -8.95 -3.72 -17.60
CA LEU A 433 -9.62 -4.80 -16.88
C LEU A 433 -10.81 -5.45 -17.62
N TRP A 434 -11.44 -4.79 -18.60
CA TRP A 434 -12.63 -5.31 -19.30
C TRP A 434 -12.59 -5.28 -20.82
N TRP A 435 -11.73 -4.49 -21.46
CA TRP A 435 -11.72 -4.31 -22.92
C TRP A 435 -10.48 -4.94 -23.56
N LYS A 436 -10.67 -6.08 -24.25
CA LYS A 436 -9.58 -6.79 -24.96
C LYS A 436 -8.86 -5.94 -26.02
N ARG A 437 -9.54 -4.94 -26.60
CA ARG A 437 -9.01 -4.16 -27.74
C ARG A 437 -8.16 -2.95 -27.33
N VAL A 438 -8.08 -2.63 -26.03
CA VAL A 438 -7.27 -1.51 -25.50
C VAL A 438 -5.79 -1.66 -25.86
N THR A 439 -5.13 -0.55 -26.20
CA THR A 439 -3.72 -0.55 -26.65
C THR A 439 -2.86 0.39 -25.80
N ALA A 440 -1.54 0.19 -25.80
CA ALA A 440 -0.59 1.08 -25.15
C ALA A 440 -0.70 2.53 -25.69
N ALA A 441 -0.78 2.68 -27.02
CA ALA A 441 -0.94 3.98 -27.68
C ALA A 441 -2.26 4.68 -27.32
N GLY A 442 -3.37 3.93 -27.21
CA GLY A 442 -4.65 4.47 -26.78
C GLY A 442 -4.64 4.95 -25.33
N SER A 443 -4.00 4.17 -24.45
CA SER A 443 -3.84 4.49 -23.02
C SER A 443 -2.98 5.74 -22.83
N LEU A 444 -1.84 5.82 -23.54
CA LEU A 444 -0.96 6.99 -23.56
C LEU A 444 -1.69 8.26 -24.02
N ALA A 445 -2.44 8.18 -25.13
CA ALA A 445 -3.21 9.31 -25.65
C ALA A 445 -4.33 9.74 -24.69
N SER A 446 -5.02 8.78 -24.07
CA SER A 446 -6.05 9.00 -23.04
C SER A 446 -5.48 9.74 -21.82
N MET A 447 -4.34 9.31 -21.28
CA MET A 447 -3.68 9.97 -20.14
C MET A 447 -3.33 11.42 -20.45
N ILE A 448 -2.70 11.68 -21.61
CA ILE A 448 -2.28 13.02 -22.02
C ILE A 448 -3.49 13.93 -22.25
N VAL A 449 -4.49 13.46 -23.02
CA VAL A 449 -5.67 14.26 -23.35
C VAL A 449 -6.59 14.46 -22.15
N GLY A 450 -6.75 13.46 -21.27
CA GLY A 450 -7.48 13.59 -20.00
C GLY A 450 -6.84 14.63 -19.08
N THR A 451 -5.51 14.54 -18.89
CA THR A 451 -4.71 15.52 -18.12
C THR A 451 -4.88 16.94 -18.68
N ALA A 452 -4.66 17.12 -19.99
CA ALA A 452 -4.74 18.41 -20.64
C ALA A 452 -6.17 18.98 -20.60
N THR A 453 -7.19 18.15 -20.83
CA THR A 453 -8.59 18.58 -20.77
C THR A 453 -8.98 19.00 -19.36
N MET A 454 -8.58 18.27 -18.31
CA MET A 454 -8.87 18.66 -16.93
C MET A 454 -8.26 20.03 -16.60
N VAL A 455 -6.96 20.20 -16.84
CA VAL A 455 -6.24 21.45 -16.55
C VAL A 455 -6.83 22.63 -17.32
N LEU A 456 -7.12 22.47 -18.62
CA LEU A 456 -7.68 23.53 -19.45
C LEU A 456 -9.15 23.83 -19.10
N TRP A 457 -9.96 22.82 -18.76
CA TRP A 457 -11.37 23.02 -18.43
C TRP A 457 -11.57 23.71 -17.08
N THR A 458 -10.80 23.34 -16.06
CA THR A 458 -10.84 24.01 -14.75
C THR A 458 -10.49 25.51 -14.84
N GLN A 459 -9.66 25.92 -15.83
CA GLN A 459 -9.38 27.34 -16.08
C GLN A 459 -10.37 28.03 -17.05
N LEU A 460 -11.22 27.28 -17.74
CA LEU A 460 -11.97 27.78 -18.90
C LEU A 460 -12.94 28.91 -18.54
N SER A 461 -13.71 28.75 -17.46
CA SER A 461 -14.66 29.76 -16.96
C SER A 461 -13.94 31.05 -16.56
N THR A 462 -12.83 30.95 -15.82
CA THR A 462 -11.98 32.08 -15.41
C THR A 462 -11.41 32.83 -16.61
N VAL A 463 -10.85 32.11 -17.58
CA VAL A 463 -10.27 32.70 -18.80
C VAL A 463 -11.35 33.37 -19.65
N LEU A 464 -12.49 32.72 -19.88
CA LEU A 464 -13.61 33.29 -20.63
C LEU A 464 -14.20 34.52 -19.94
N GLY A 465 -14.26 34.53 -18.60
CA GLY A 465 -14.61 35.70 -17.81
C GLY A 465 -13.65 36.87 -18.03
N TRP A 466 -12.34 36.62 -17.94
CA TRP A 466 -11.29 37.64 -18.15
C TRP A 466 -11.31 38.25 -19.55
N VAL A 467 -11.55 37.46 -20.60
CA VAL A 467 -11.62 37.98 -21.98
C VAL A 467 -13.02 38.49 -22.38
N GLY A 468 -13.99 38.50 -21.46
CA GLY A 468 -15.36 38.96 -21.72
C GLY A 468 -16.16 38.07 -22.69
N MET A 469 -15.75 36.80 -22.85
CA MET A 469 -16.40 35.80 -23.72
C MET A 469 -17.20 34.75 -22.96
N MET A 470 -17.35 34.90 -21.64
CA MET A 470 -18.21 34.03 -20.84
C MET A 470 -19.65 34.07 -21.39
N PRO A 471 -20.29 32.92 -21.67
CA PRO A 471 -21.70 32.89 -22.05
C PRO A 471 -22.55 33.62 -20.99
N PRO A 472 -23.57 34.41 -21.36
CA PRO A 472 -24.47 34.99 -20.37
C PRO A 472 -25.30 33.88 -19.70
N GLU A 473 -25.72 34.08 -18.45
CA GLU A 473 -26.57 33.12 -17.71
C GLU A 473 -27.89 32.80 -18.44
N SER A 474 -28.40 33.74 -19.24
CA SER A 474 -29.57 33.54 -20.11
C SER A 474 -29.34 32.47 -21.20
N ALA A 475 -28.09 32.22 -21.60
CA ALA A 475 -27.68 31.11 -22.44
C ALA A 475 -27.38 29.86 -21.59
N ALA A 476 -28.32 29.49 -20.71
CA ALA A 476 -28.14 28.54 -19.60
C ALA A 476 -27.49 27.20 -19.96
N PHE A 477 -27.66 26.70 -21.19
CA PHE A 477 -26.96 25.49 -21.66
C PHE A 477 -25.44 25.73 -21.78
N TRP A 478 -25.03 26.81 -22.46
CA TRP A 478 -23.60 27.12 -22.67
C TRP A 478 -22.93 27.58 -21.38
N TYR A 479 -23.64 28.36 -20.56
CA TYR A 479 -23.15 28.75 -19.24
C TYR A 479 -22.91 27.49 -18.38
N GLY A 480 -23.93 26.66 -18.20
CA GLY A 480 -23.84 25.44 -17.38
C GLY A 480 -22.84 24.40 -17.92
N LEU A 481 -22.65 24.33 -19.24
CA LEU A 481 -21.60 23.48 -19.83
C LEU A 481 -20.19 24.01 -19.49
N VAL A 482 -19.96 25.32 -19.56
CA VAL A 482 -18.65 25.92 -19.23
C VAL A 482 -18.36 25.86 -17.73
N THR A 483 -19.38 25.91 -16.87
CA THR A 483 -19.24 25.81 -15.40
C THR A 483 -19.43 24.40 -14.83
N VAL A 484 -19.67 23.38 -15.66
CA VAL A 484 -19.73 21.99 -15.18
C VAL A 484 -18.37 21.57 -14.63
N TYR A 485 -18.39 20.76 -13.57
CA TYR A 485 -17.18 20.20 -12.96
C TYR A 485 -16.31 19.49 -14.00
N GLY A 486 -15.04 19.92 -14.11
CA GLY A 486 -14.16 19.60 -15.24
C GLY A 486 -13.89 18.12 -15.48
N LEU A 487 -14.06 17.27 -14.46
CA LEU A 487 -13.92 15.82 -14.59
C LEU A 487 -14.95 15.22 -15.56
N PHE A 488 -16.18 15.75 -15.62
CA PHE A 488 -17.21 15.24 -16.54
C PHE A 488 -16.77 15.29 -18.02
N PRO A 489 -16.43 16.47 -18.59
CA PRO A 489 -15.94 16.56 -19.97
C PRO A 489 -14.56 15.93 -20.13
N ALA A 490 -13.64 16.08 -19.16
CA ALA A 490 -12.30 15.52 -19.27
C ALA A 490 -12.32 13.98 -19.34
N PHE A 491 -13.16 13.32 -18.54
CA PHE A 491 -13.34 11.87 -18.59
C PHE A 491 -13.98 11.42 -19.90
N ILE A 492 -15.00 12.13 -20.40
CA ILE A 492 -15.64 11.81 -21.69
C ILE A 492 -14.63 11.92 -22.85
N VAL A 493 -13.89 13.03 -22.93
CA VAL A 493 -12.88 13.23 -23.99
C VAL A 493 -11.78 12.17 -23.88
N SER A 494 -11.30 11.88 -22.66
CA SER A 494 -10.30 10.84 -22.40
C SER A 494 -10.77 9.45 -22.86
N VAL A 495 -12.01 9.05 -22.55
CA VAL A 495 -12.62 7.79 -23.02
C VAL A 495 -12.75 7.77 -24.55
N ILE A 496 -13.18 8.87 -25.18
CA ILE A 496 -13.29 8.95 -26.65
C ILE A 496 -11.90 8.78 -27.28
N THR A 497 -10.87 9.48 -26.77
CA THR A 497 -9.49 9.33 -27.23
C THR A 497 -8.97 7.90 -27.05
N LEU A 498 -9.19 7.30 -25.87
CA LEU A 498 -8.82 5.91 -25.56
C LEU A 498 -9.41 4.93 -26.58
N VAL A 499 -10.71 5.04 -26.84
CA VAL A 499 -11.44 4.16 -27.75
C VAL A 499 -10.98 4.40 -29.20
N SER A 500 -10.96 5.65 -29.66
CA SER A 500 -10.59 5.99 -31.04
C SER A 500 -9.17 5.56 -31.37
N VAL A 501 -8.18 5.88 -30.52
CA VAL A 501 -6.78 5.53 -30.78
C VAL A 501 -6.55 4.02 -30.63
N SER A 502 -7.20 3.35 -29.67
CA SER A 502 -7.11 1.89 -29.54
C SER A 502 -7.68 1.16 -30.77
N LEU A 503 -8.77 1.66 -31.37
CA LEU A 503 -9.33 1.09 -32.60
C LEU A 503 -8.43 1.31 -33.83
N LEU A 504 -7.62 2.37 -33.84
CA LEU A 504 -6.69 2.73 -34.92
C LEU A 504 -5.28 2.12 -34.76
N THR A 505 -5.00 1.46 -33.65
CA THR A 505 -3.69 0.84 -33.33
C THR A 505 -3.86 -0.64 -33.00
N GLU A 506 -2.79 -1.41 -32.92
CA GLU A 506 -2.86 -2.86 -32.68
C GLU A 506 -2.92 -3.18 -31.16
N PRO A 507 -3.71 -4.19 -30.75
CA PRO A 507 -3.71 -4.66 -29.37
C PRO A 507 -2.43 -5.47 -29.09
N PRO A 508 -2.03 -5.63 -27.82
CA PRO A 508 -0.89 -6.50 -27.48
C PRO A 508 -1.11 -7.93 -27.97
N GLU A 509 -0.02 -8.67 -28.13
CA GLU A 509 -0.09 -10.11 -28.36
C GLU A 509 -0.63 -10.84 -27.12
N ASN A 510 -1.12 -12.07 -27.28
CA ASN A 510 -1.60 -12.95 -26.19
C ASN A 510 -2.71 -12.38 -25.27
N VAL A 511 -3.49 -11.36 -25.70
CA VAL A 511 -4.56 -10.75 -24.89
C VAL A 511 -5.49 -11.75 -24.23
N ASP A 512 -5.84 -12.83 -24.92
CA ASP A 512 -6.76 -13.84 -24.41
C ASP A 512 -6.21 -14.52 -23.13
N GLU A 513 -4.91 -14.78 -23.06
CA GLU A 513 -4.23 -15.34 -21.87
C GLU A 513 -4.32 -14.35 -20.68
N HIS A 514 -4.06 -13.06 -20.95
CA HIS A 514 -4.21 -11.98 -19.97
C HIS A 514 -5.66 -11.79 -19.48
N PHE A 515 -6.67 -12.30 -20.18
CA PHE A 515 -8.07 -12.28 -19.73
C PHE A 515 -8.54 -13.56 -19.07
N ASP A 516 -8.05 -14.72 -19.50
CA ASP A 516 -8.37 -16.03 -18.92
C ASP A 516 -8.02 -16.09 -17.42
N VAL A 517 -6.97 -15.38 -17.01
CA VAL A 517 -6.61 -15.23 -15.60
C VAL A 517 -7.66 -14.49 -14.78
N PHE A 518 -8.65 -13.78 -15.34
CA PHE A 518 -9.75 -13.19 -14.56
C PHE A 518 -10.80 -14.23 -14.13
N ASP A 519 -10.94 -15.33 -14.86
CA ASP A 519 -12.00 -16.32 -14.63
C ASP A 519 -11.55 -17.56 -13.83
N LYS A 520 -10.30 -18.01 -13.98
CA LYS A 520 -9.71 -19.14 -13.21
C LYS A 520 -9.49 -18.79 -11.73
N PRO A 521 -9.92 -19.53 -10.70
CA PRO A 521 -9.62 -19.16 -9.30
C PRO A 521 -8.10 -19.13 -9.06
N LEU A 522 -7.61 -18.19 -8.22
CA LEU A 522 -6.17 -17.94 -8.07
C LEU A 522 -5.36 -19.22 -7.74
N SER A 523 -5.87 -20.07 -6.86
CA SER A 523 -5.23 -21.37 -6.56
C SER A 523 -5.07 -22.23 -7.81
N ALA A 524 -6.06 -22.27 -8.72
CA ALA A 524 -5.97 -23.01 -9.97
C ALA A 524 -5.15 -22.30 -11.08
N ILE A 525 -4.54 -21.16 -10.78
CA ILE A 525 -3.50 -20.52 -11.62
C ILE A 525 -2.10 -20.89 -11.06
N VAL A 526 -1.98 -21.10 -9.74
CA VAL A 526 -0.75 -21.51 -9.06
C VAL A 526 -0.57 -23.04 -9.02
N ASP A 527 -1.66 -23.81 -9.04
CA ASP A 527 -1.68 -25.28 -9.04
C ASP A 527 -1.75 -25.88 -10.46
N ALA A 528 -1.54 -25.08 -11.51
CA ALA A 528 -1.75 -25.46 -12.91
C ALA A 528 -0.57 -26.24 -13.50
N GLU A 529 -0.48 -27.52 -13.13
CA GLU A 529 0.48 -28.54 -13.58
C GLU A 529 1.89 -28.42 -12.96
N GLY A 530 2.49 -29.56 -12.57
CA GLY A 530 3.94 -29.64 -12.31
C GLY A 530 4.49 -29.65 -10.87
N SER A 531 3.73 -29.47 -9.78
CA SER A 531 4.33 -29.50 -8.42
C SER A 531 4.64 -30.92 -7.90
N PRO A 532 5.91 -31.28 -7.60
CA PRO A 532 6.25 -32.56 -6.97
C PRO A 532 5.92 -32.51 -5.46
N GLY A 533 4.74 -33.03 -5.12
CA GLY A 533 4.31 -33.50 -3.79
C GLY A 533 4.96 -32.92 -2.54
N THR A 534 4.41 -31.82 -2.01
CA THR A 534 4.54 -31.54 -0.56
C THR A 534 3.74 -32.58 0.24
N PRO A 535 4.30 -33.23 1.29
CA PRO A 535 3.57 -34.23 2.08
C PRO A 535 2.44 -33.57 2.88
N SER A 536 1.19 -33.74 2.46
CA SER A 536 0.05 -33.14 3.16
C SER A 536 -0.18 -33.81 4.52
N THR A 537 0.33 -33.21 5.60
CA THR A 537 0.03 -33.60 6.99
C THR A 537 -1.38 -33.15 7.39
N ARG A 538 -2.42 -33.82 6.86
CA ARG A 538 -3.79 -33.72 7.39
C ARG A 538 -4.16 -34.98 8.19
N PRO A 539 -4.61 -34.84 9.45
CA PRO A 539 -5.10 -35.99 10.21
C PRO A 539 -6.32 -36.63 9.54
N THR A 540 -6.31 -37.95 9.44
CA THR A 540 -7.38 -38.75 8.83
C THR A 540 -8.63 -38.86 9.72
N ALA A 541 -9.42 -37.79 9.77
CA ALA A 541 -10.77 -37.82 10.33
C ALA A 541 -11.76 -38.44 9.32
N GLY A 542 -12.46 -39.50 9.72
CA GLY A 542 -13.20 -40.38 8.81
C GLY A 542 -14.60 -39.89 8.36
N ARG A 543 -15.19 -40.70 7.47
CA ARG A 543 -16.60 -40.68 6.98
C ARG A 543 -17.01 -39.58 5.98
N ARG A 544 -16.66 -39.77 4.71
CA ARG A 544 -17.55 -39.37 3.59
C ARG A 544 -18.75 -40.31 3.51
N ARG A 545 -19.98 -39.77 3.61
CA ARG A 545 -21.21 -40.49 3.19
C ARG A 545 -21.23 -40.59 1.66
N ARG A 546 -21.35 -41.80 1.09
CA ARG A 546 -21.72 -42.00 -0.33
C ARG A 546 -23.26 -42.04 -0.49
N PRO A 547 -23.81 -41.66 -1.65
CA PRO A 547 -25.23 -41.87 -1.96
C PRO A 547 -25.58 -43.37 -2.10
N ARG A 548 -26.84 -43.73 -1.81
CA ARG A 548 -27.34 -45.11 -1.89
C ARG A 548 -27.56 -45.57 -3.35
N PRO A 549 -27.11 -46.77 -3.74
CA PRO A 549 -27.73 -47.51 -4.84
C PRO A 549 -29.00 -48.27 -4.37
N ARG A 550 -29.94 -48.52 -5.29
CA ARG A 550 -31.15 -49.32 -5.05
C ARG A 550 -30.82 -50.80 -4.80
N ARG A 551 -31.62 -51.48 -3.98
CA ARG A 551 -31.51 -52.93 -3.69
C ARG A 551 -32.39 -53.78 -4.62
N SER A 552 -31.89 -54.95 -4.98
CA SER A 552 -32.64 -56.21 -5.13
C SER A 552 -31.78 -57.36 -4.55
N PRO A 553 -32.33 -58.55 -4.19
CA PRO A 553 -31.84 -59.27 -2.99
C PRO A 553 -31.34 -60.72 -3.16
N ARG A 554 -30.45 -61.14 -2.23
CA ARG A 554 -30.04 -62.53 -1.87
C ARG A 554 -29.26 -63.30 -2.98
N ALA A 555 -28.43 -64.32 -2.71
CA ALA A 555 -28.24 -65.14 -1.51
C ALA A 555 -26.80 -65.71 -1.33
N THR A 556 -26.44 -66.03 -0.06
CA THR A 556 -25.72 -67.24 0.46
C THR A 556 -24.24 -67.58 0.16
N THR A 557 -23.53 -67.93 1.26
CA THR A 557 -22.42 -68.93 1.42
C THR A 557 -21.09 -68.71 0.66
N SER A 558 -19.90 -69.08 1.15
CA SER A 558 -19.43 -69.69 2.42
C SER A 558 -17.89 -69.52 2.53
N ALA A 559 -17.32 -69.65 3.73
CA ALA A 559 -15.87 -69.83 3.97
C ALA A 559 -15.60 -71.30 4.42
N PRO A 560 -14.38 -71.72 4.85
CA PRO A 560 -13.00 -71.36 4.47
C PRO A 560 -12.15 -72.63 4.14
N THR A 561 -10.89 -72.49 3.68
CA THR A 561 -9.82 -73.52 3.92
C THR A 561 -8.38 -72.99 3.72
N SER A 562 -7.45 -73.57 4.49
CA SER A 562 -5.98 -73.58 4.35
C SER A 562 -5.50 -74.97 4.85
N PRO A 563 -4.21 -75.37 4.87
CA PRO A 563 -3.01 -75.02 4.08
C PRO A 563 -2.46 -76.29 3.33
N PRO A 564 -1.16 -76.43 2.99
CA PRO A 564 -0.18 -77.04 3.94
C PRO A 564 1.26 -76.48 3.85
N ARG A 565 2.26 -77.21 4.37
CA ARG A 565 3.57 -76.74 4.92
C ARG A 565 4.77 -77.58 4.42
N ALA A 566 6.00 -77.06 4.61
CA ALA A 566 7.34 -77.71 4.45
C ALA A 566 7.83 -77.96 3.00
N THR A 567 9.12 -77.97 2.63
CA THR A 567 10.45 -77.87 3.31
C THR A 567 11.34 -76.78 2.63
N GLY A 568 12.60 -76.46 3.01
CA GLY A 568 13.37 -76.77 4.23
C GLY A 568 14.85 -77.17 4.02
N THR A 569 15.78 -76.21 3.79
CA THR A 569 17.26 -76.43 3.79
C THR A 569 18.04 -75.20 4.30
N THR A 570 19.31 -75.39 4.70
CA THR A 570 20.04 -74.57 5.70
C THR A 570 21.33 -73.89 5.23
N MET A 571 21.69 -72.75 5.86
CA MET A 571 23.02 -72.13 6.13
C MET A 571 22.91 -70.59 6.04
N SER A 572 23.55 -69.76 6.88
CA SER A 572 24.27 -69.94 8.14
C SER A 572 24.20 -68.63 8.96
N ASP A 573 24.70 -68.64 10.21
CA ASP A 573 24.69 -67.49 11.12
C ASP A 573 25.50 -66.28 10.62
N ALA A 574 25.03 -65.06 10.92
CA ALA A 574 25.82 -63.83 11.02
C ALA A 574 25.11 -62.79 11.92
N GLU A 575 25.67 -62.67 13.11
CA GLU A 575 25.58 -61.68 14.20
C GLU A 575 24.82 -60.35 14.01
N VAL A 576 24.15 -59.95 15.11
CA VAL A 576 23.68 -58.59 15.35
C VAL A 576 24.81 -57.76 15.97
N SER A 577 25.43 -56.92 15.15
CA SER A 577 26.19 -55.73 15.50
C SER A 577 25.82 -54.65 14.46
N GLY A 578 25.68 -53.37 14.77
CA GLY A 578 26.28 -52.63 15.86
C GLY A 578 27.27 -51.62 15.29
N GLU A 579 26.81 -50.68 14.47
CA GLU A 579 27.65 -49.62 13.91
C GLU A 579 26.86 -48.30 13.74
N ASN A 580 27.02 -47.43 14.74
CA ASN A 580 27.08 -46.00 14.50
C ASN A 580 28.38 -45.71 13.72
N GLY A 581 28.28 -45.34 12.45
CA GLY A 581 29.43 -44.94 11.62
C GLY A 581 29.39 -43.45 11.28
N LEU A 582 30.29 -42.67 11.88
CA LEU A 582 30.72 -41.35 11.37
C LEU A 582 31.88 -41.57 10.35
N PRO A 583 32.26 -40.53 9.59
CA PRO A 583 31.84 -40.21 8.23
C PRO A 583 32.85 -40.69 7.15
N PRO A 584 32.67 -40.39 5.85
CA PRO A 584 33.78 -40.36 4.91
C PRO A 584 34.76 -39.23 5.31
N ALA A 585 36.03 -39.56 5.48
CA ALA A 585 37.08 -38.62 5.85
C ALA A 585 37.80 -38.09 4.61
N ASP A 586 37.77 -36.78 4.38
CA ASP A 586 38.59 -36.10 3.36
C ASP A 586 38.97 -34.63 3.73
N HIS A 587 38.93 -34.26 5.01
CA HIS A 587 39.66 -33.09 5.57
C HIS A 587 40.01 -33.36 7.05
N PRO A 588 41.06 -32.73 7.61
CA PRO A 588 41.70 -33.20 8.83
C PRO A 588 40.92 -32.88 10.13
N LEU A 589 40.77 -33.92 10.96
CA LEU A 589 40.70 -33.85 12.43
C LEU A 589 39.68 -32.87 13.05
N VAL A 590 38.42 -33.07 12.67
CA VAL A 590 37.24 -32.39 13.20
C VAL A 590 37.01 -32.63 14.70
N GLY A 591 36.63 -31.57 15.44
CA GLY A 591 36.06 -31.67 16.79
C GLY A 591 37.04 -31.56 17.98
N ASN A 592 38.35 -31.48 17.74
CA ASN A 592 39.38 -31.27 18.76
C ASN A 592 40.20 -30.00 18.47
N LYS A 593 40.71 -29.34 19.52
CA LYS A 593 41.63 -28.20 19.37
C LYS A 593 42.98 -28.68 18.82
N GLN A 594 43.44 -28.08 17.72
CA GLN A 594 44.71 -28.40 17.05
C GLN A 594 45.75 -27.30 17.31
N GLU A 595 47.04 -27.66 17.33
CA GLU A 595 48.13 -26.67 17.36
C GLU A 595 48.25 -25.90 16.04
N SER A 596 48.15 -26.59 14.89
CA SER A 596 48.03 -25.94 13.58
C SER A 596 47.43 -26.88 12.53
N VAL A 597 46.69 -26.33 11.57
CA VAL A 597 46.09 -27.08 10.43
C VAL A 597 45.99 -26.17 9.21
N GLU A 598 46.09 -26.74 8.00
CA GLU A 598 45.81 -26.03 6.74
C GLU A 598 44.33 -26.21 6.38
N LEU A 599 43.66 -25.09 6.08
CA LEU A 599 42.24 -25.06 5.74
C LEU A 599 41.98 -24.06 4.60
N PRO A 600 41.03 -24.37 3.70
CA PRO A 600 40.46 -23.40 2.78
C PRO A 600 39.59 -22.43 3.60
N VAL A 601 40.08 -21.20 3.82
CA VAL A 601 39.37 -20.20 4.63
C VAL A 601 38.83 -19.06 3.77
N ILE A 602 37.73 -18.45 4.22
CA ILE A 602 37.32 -17.14 3.73
C ILE A 602 38.37 -16.13 4.18
N GLU A 603 38.92 -15.35 3.25
CA GLU A 603 40.00 -14.40 3.54
C GLU A 603 39.61 -13.45 4.70
N PRO A 604 40.36 -13.44 5.82
CA PRO A 604 40.01 -12.65 6.98
C PRO A 604 40.35 -11.17 6.76
N SER A 605 39.39 -10.28 7.04
CA SER A 605 39.59 -8.83 7.03
C SER A 605 40.41 -8.34 8.23
N VAL A 606 40.39 -9.11 9.32
CA VAL A 606 41.22 -8.89 10.52
C VAL A 606 42.26 -10.02 10.61
N PRO A 607 43.53 -9.78 10.25
CA PRO A 607 44.63 -10.72 10.47
C PRO A 607 44.78 -11.07 11.95
N ARG A 608 45.09 -12.33 12.26
CA ARG A 608 45.19 -12.83 13.64
C ARG A 608 46.21 -12.04 14.46
N GLU A 609 47.33 -11.69 13.86
CA GLU A 609 48.42 -10.91 14.44
C GLU A 609 48.06 -9.44 14.71
N SER A 610 46.96 -8.93 14.14
CA SER A 610 46.40 -7.61 14.48
C SER A 610 45.38 -7.65 15.62
N VAL A 611 44.99 -8.84 16.08
CA VAL A 611 44.12 -8.99 17.25
C VAL A 611 44.91 -8.67 18.50
N GLU A 612 44.61 -7.52 19.10
CA GLU A 612 45.10 -7.20 20.43
C GLU A 612 44.62 -8.24 21.46
N SER A 613 45.51 -8.67 22.34
CA SER A 613 45.24 -9.67 23.36
C SER A 613 46.18 -9.46 24.56
N ALA A 614 45.70 -9.74 25.77
CA ALA A 614 46.53 -9.80 26.97
C ALA A 614 47.20 -11.17 27.15
N GLY A 615 46.74 -12.19 26.41
CA GLY A 615 47.25 -13.55 26.43
C GLY A 615 47.17 -14.23 25.06
N ARG A 616 46.79 -15.51 25.00
CA ARG A 616 46.87 -16.29 23.75
C ARG A 616 45.63 -16.10 22.88
N VAL A 617 45.81 -15.66 21.64
CA VAL A 617 44.74 -15.65 20.64
C VAL A 617 44.51 -17.08 20.14
N GLY A 618 43.31 -17.62 20.31
CA GLY A 618 42.84 -18.87 19.71
C GLY A 618 41.99 -18.65 18.47
N ALA A 619 41.60 -19.72 17.79
CA ALA A 619 40.68 -19.67 16.65
C ALA A 619 39.58 -20.73 16.73
N VAL A 620 38.44 -20.44 16.09
CA VAL A 620 37.39 -21.42 15.81
C VAL A 620 37.06 -21.36 14.32
N ALA A 621 37.14 -22.50 13.64
CA ALA A 621 36.83 -22.64 12.24
C ALA A 621 35.44 -23.27 12.06
N TYR A 622 34.48 -22.47 11.56
CA TYR A 622 33.13 -22.91 11.24
C TYR A 622 33.04 -23.35 9.77
N PRO A 623 32.56 -24.58 9.47
CA PRO A 623 32.42 -25.08 8.10
C PRO A 623 31.17 -24.49 7.41
N PHE A 624 31.39 -23.86 6.26
CA PHE A 624 30.35 -23.37 5.36
C PHE A 624 30.51 -23.94 3.96
N ARG A 625 29.40 -24.02 3.24
CA ARG A 625 29.37 -24.28 1.79
C ARG A 625 28.53 -23.20 1.14
N VAL A 626 29.13 -22.45 0.22
CA VAL A 626 28.52 -21.28 -0.43
C VAL A 626 28.28 -21.60 -1.90
N TYR A 627 27.08 -21.26 -2.37
CA TYR A 627 26.56 -21.60 -3.70
C TYR A 627 26.25 -20.32 -4.45
N GLU A 628 26.69 -20.21 -5.70
CA GLU A 628 26.15 -19.29 -6.69
C GLU A 628 25.12 -20.08 -7.52
N ALA A 629 23.84 -19.81 -7.25
CA ALA A 629 22.72 -20.47 -7.92
C ALA A 629 22.18 -19.59 -9.05
N GLU A 630 22.05 -20.19 -10.24
CA GLU A 630 21.25 -19.67 -11.34
C GLU A 630 19.89 -20.38 -11.30
N ILE A 631 18.82 -19.61 -11.39
CA ILE A 631 17.45 -20.07 -11.19
C ILE A 631 16.64 -19.60 -12.39
N GLU A 632 16.26 -20.50 -13.29
CA GLU A 632 15.32 -20.17 -14.36
C GLU A 632 13.90 -20.15 -13.80
N VAL A 633 13.28 -18.98 -13.87
CA VAL A 633 11.95 -18.69 -13.34
C VAL A 633 11.01 -18.48 -14.51
N ASP A 634 10.15 -19.47 -14.80
CA ASP A 634 9.01 -19.25 -15.68
C ASP A 634 7.88 -18.54 -14.93
N ARG A 635 7.31 -17.51 -15.56
CA ARG A 635 6.45 -16.51 -14.93
C ARG A 635 5.15 -16.37 -15.71
N PRO A 636 3.98 -16.64 -15.12
CA PRO A 636 2.73 -16.52 -15.85
C PRO A 636 2.51 -15.10 -16.38
N LEU A 637 2.16 -14.98 -17.67
CA LEU A 637 1.94 -13.72 -18.39
C LEU A 637 3.18 -12.81 -18.55
N LEU A 638 4.39 -13.33 -18.32
CA LEU A 638 5.65 -12.58 -18.42
C LEU A 638 6.70 -13.45 -19.12
N ALA A 639 7.73 -12.84 -19.71
CA ALA A 639 8.87 -13.59 -20.21
C ALA A 639 9.60 -14.34 -19.05
N PRO A 640 10.21 -15.51 -19.30
CA PRO A 640 11.08 -16.16 -18.32
C PRO A 640 12.20 -15.23 -17.82
N ARG A 641 12.70 -15.45 -16.61
CA ARG A 641 13.82 -14.69 -16.03
C ARG A 641 14.81 -15.63 -15.35
N THR A 642 16.11 -15.42 -15.57
CA THR A 642 17.18 -16.07 -14.81
C THR A 642 17.51 -15.22 -13.58
N ASP A 643 17.25 -15.75 -12.38
CA ASP A 643 17.64 -15.17 -11.10
C ASP A 643 19.02 -15.70 -10.68
N ARG A 644 19.96 -14.82 -10.31
CA ARG A 644 21.17 -15.22 -9.60
C ARG A 644 21.01 -15.00 -8.09
N ARG A 645 21.37 -16.00 -7.28
CA ARG A 645 21.36 -15.91 -5.81
C ARG A 645 22.59 -16.57 -5.22
N VAL A 646 23.19 -15.91 -4.23
CA VAL A 646 24.25 -16.53 -3.42
C VAL A 646 23.68 -17.01 -2.09
N ILE A 647 23.97 -18.26 -1.75
CA ILE A 647 23.41 -18.99 -0.62
C ILE A 647 24.57 -19.54 0.19
N SER A 648 24.63 -19.22 1.48
CA SER A 648 25.60 -19.83 2.40
C SER A 648 24.88 -20.81 3.32
N VAL A 649 25.36 -22.06 3.37
CA VAL A 649 24.86 -23.09 4.26
C VAL A 649 25.87 -23.32 5.38
N ASP A 650 25.47 -22.99 6.61
CA ASP A 650 26.19 -23.36 7.83
C ASP A 650 26.05 -24.87 8.02
N ARG A 651 27.15 -25.61 7.78
CA ARG A 651 27.14 -27.06 7.88
C ARG A 651 27.12 -27.54 9.33
N SER A 652 27.43 -26.68 10.31
CA SER A 652 27.36 -26.99 11.74
C SER A 652 25.97 -26.70 12.35
N ARG A 653 25.31 -25.61 11.92
CA ARG A 653 24.00 -25.18 12.45
C ARG A 653 22.81 -25.57 11.58
N ARG A 654 23.04 -26.23 10.44
CA ARG A 654 22.01 -26.70 9.48
C ARG A 654 21.15 -25.57 8.91
N LEU A 655 21.72 -24.37 8.83
CA LEU A 655 21.02 -23.14 8.48
C LEU A 655 21.48 -22.63 7.11
N ALA A 656 20.54 -22.38 6.20
CA ALA A 656 20.80 -21.68 4.95
C ALA A 656 20.46 -20.19 5.13
N VAL A 657 21.40 -19.31 4.77
CA VAL A 657 21.28 -17.85 4.85
C VAL A 657 21.73 -17.20 3.55
N ARG A 658 21.16 -16.05 3.22
CA ARG A 658 21.54 -15.28 2.03
C ARG A 658 22.97 -14.77 2.19
N ALA A 659 23.74 -14.81 1.12
CA ALA A 659 25.03 -14.16 1.00
C ALA A 659 25.00 -13.17 -0.18
N ASP A 660 25.94 -12.22 -0.19
CA ASP A 660 26.00 -11.17 -1.20
C ASP A 660 26.87 -11.59 -2.40
N THR A 661 27.98 -12.29 -2.13
CA THR A 661 28.94 -12.78 -3.13
C THR A 661 29.47 -14.16 -2.77
N LEU A 662 29.92 -14.92 -3.78
CA LEU A 662 30.70 -16.14 -3.55
C LEU A 662 32.09 -15.71 -3.00
N PRO A 663 32.50 -16.14 -1.80
CA PRO A 663 33.74 -15.67 -1.20
C PRO A 663 34.97 -16.13 -1.98
N ALA A 664 36.01 -15.31 -1.98
CA ALA A 664 37.35 -15.79 -2.28
C ALA A 664 37.80 -16.73 -1.15
N VAL A 665 38.40 -17.86 -1.54
CA VAL A 665 38.86 -18.90 -0.61
C VAL A 665 40.36 -19.09 -0.82
N THR A 666 41.10 -19.01 0.28
CA THR A 666 42.57 -19.13 0.29
C THR A 666 42.96 -20.26 1.22
N GLU A 667 43.85 -21.15 0.78
CA GLU A 667 44.46 -22.13 1.68
C GLU A 667 45.38 -21.42 2.66
N GLN A 668 45.06 -21.51 3.95
CA GLN A 668 45.80 -20.85 5.02
C GLN A 668 46.08 -21.83 6.16
N ARG A 669 47.32 -21.82 6.66
CA ARG A 669 47.67 -22.49 7.90
C ARG A 669 47.19 -21.66 9.09
N VAL A 670 46.29 -22.23 9.89
CA VAL A 670 45.71 -21.59 11.08
C VAL A 670 46.21 -22.30 12.34
N GLU A 671 46.68 -21.52 13.31
CA GLU A 671 47.22 -22.01 14.59
C GLU A 671 46.17 -21.97 15.73
N ASP A 672 46.33 -22.79 16.76
CA ASP A 672 45.43 -22.93 17.93
C ASP A 672 43.93 -22.94 17.59
N VAL A 673 43.56 -23.68 16.55
CA VAL A 673 42.20 -23.68 16.01
C VAL A 673 41.39 -24.88 16.46
N LEU A 674 40.14 -24.63 16.84
CA LEU A 674 39.11 -25.65 16.99
C LEU A 674 38.30 -25.72 15.70
N VAL A 675 38.42 -26.82 14.96
CA VAL A 675 37.61 -27.06 13.73
C VAL A 675 36.30 -27.72 14.13
N LEU A 676 35.18 -27.06 13.85
CA LEU A 676 33.86 -27.58 14.20
C LEU A 676 33.36 -28.63 13.18
N PRO A 677 32.57 -29.62 13.62
CA PRO A 677 31.96 -30.59 12.72
C PRO A 677 30.93 -29.95 11.79
N GLY A 678 31.01 -30.32 10.50
CA GLY A 678 29.87 -30.24 9.61
C GLY A 678 28.92 -31.40 9.92
N GLU A 679 27.77 -31.10 10.52
CA GLU A 679 26.69 -32.07 10.73
C GLU A 679 25.94 -32.42 9.44
N PHE A 680 25.99 -31.53 8.44
CA PHE A 680 25.50 -31.81 7.08
C PHE A 680 26.61 -32.37 6.17
N SER A 681 26.29 -33.45 5.46
CA SER A 681 27.04 -33.87 4.28
C SER A 681 26.95 -32.82 3.17
N PRO A 682 27.84 -32.85 2.16
CA PRO A 682 27.71 -32.01 0.96
C PRO A 682 26.31 -32.13 0.33
N ASP A 683 25.80 -33.33 0.12
CA ASP A 683 24.48 -33.56 -0.50
C ASP A 683 23.33 -32.94 0.31
N GLN A 684 23.39 -33.01 1.64
CA GLN A 684 22.39 -32.39 2.53
C GLN A 684 22.47 -30.86 2.52
N ALA A 685 23.69 -30.30 2.39
CA ALA A 685 23.88 -28.87 2.20
C ALA A 685 23.35 -28.42 0.83
N ASP A 686 23.58 -29.22 -0.22
CA ASP A 686 23.10 -28.97 -1.59
C ASP A 686 21.56 -29.01 -1.63
N GLU A 687 20.92 -30.00 -0.99
CA GLU A 687 19.47 -30.07 -0.83
C GLU A 687 18.92 -28.85 -0.06
N LYS A 688 19.59 -28.46 1.04
CA LYS A 688 19.19 -27.28 1.83
C LYS A 688 19.34 -25.97 1.06
N ALA A 689 20.37 -25.86 0.23
CA ALA A 689 20.57 -24.71 -0.66
C ALA A 689 19.50 -24.66 -1.75
N ARG A 690 19.10 -25.81 -2.35
CA ARG A 690 17.99 -25.89 -3.31
C ARG A 690 16.65 -25.53 -2.67
N GLU A 691 16.37 -26.02 -1.46
CA GLU A 691 15.17 -25.67 -0.69
C GLU A 691 15.13 -24.16 -0.40
N ALA A 692 16.24 -23.58 0.06
CA ALA A 692 16.34 -22.14 0.34
C ALA A 692 16.17 -21.29 -0.93
N ALA A 693 16.84 -21.65 -2.02
CA ALA A 693 16.68 -21.03 -3.34
C ALA A 693 15.20 -21.02 -3.77
N PHE A 694 14.57 -22.19 -3.79
CA PHE A 694 13.16 -22.36 -4.17
C PHE A 694 12.21 -21.54 -3.28
N GLN A 695 12.38 -21.58 -1.96
CA GLN A 695 11.57 -20.82 -1.02
C GLN A 695 11.73 -19.30 -1.19
N TRP A 696 12.94 -18.80 -1.47
CA TRP A 696 13.16 -17.38 -1.69
C TRP A 696 12.67 -16.92 -3.08
N THR A 697 12.71 -17.79 -4.09
CA THR A 697 12.10 -17.55 -5.40
C THR A 697 10.57 -17.48 -5.30
N LEU A 698 9.92 -18.41 -4.56
CA LEU A 698 8.47 -18.37 -4.29
C LEU A 698 8.00 -17.11 -3.56
N ARG A 699 8.85 -16.49 -2.73
CA ARG A 699 8.53 -15.19 -2.10
C ARG A 699 8.46 -14.07 -3.14
N GLY A 700 9.40 -14.04 -4.08
CA GLY A 700 9.55 -12.97 -5.08
C GLY A 700 8.76 -13.16 -6.38
N SER A 701 8.31 -14.36 -6.72
CA SER A 701 7.65 -14.67 -8.00
C SER A 701 6.45 -15.59 -7.83
N ILE A 702 5.49 -15.54 -8.76
CA ILE A 702 4.57 -16.66 -8.99
C ILE A 702 5.15 -17.47 -10.14
N LEU A 703 5.16 -18.78 -9.96
CA LEU A 703 5.76 -19.72 -10.87
C LEU A 703 4.68 -20.33 -11.75
N ALA A 704 4.96 -20.47 -13.04
CA ALA A 704 4.16 -21.29 -13.93
C ALA A 704 4.52 -22.77 -13.70
N ASP A 705 5.79 -23.11 -13.89
CA ASP A 705 6.38 -24.42 -13.64
C ASP A 705 7.37 -24.40 -12.45
N ALA A 706 7.79 -25.58 -12.00
CA ALA A 706 8.88 -25.69 -11.02
C ALA A 706 10.18 -25.07 -11.61
N PRO A 707 10.89 -24.19 -10.88
CA PRO A 707 11.99 -23.43 -11.44
C PRO A 707 13.22 -24.33 -11.53
N GLU A 708 13.95 -24.26 -12.64
CA GLU A 708 15.20 -24.99 -12.78
C GLU A 708 16.28 -24.28 -11.98
N ILE A 709 16.92 -24.99 -11.04
CA ILE A 709 17.95 -24.45 -10.15
C ILE A 709 19.26 -25.13 -10.50
N GLU A 710 20.20 -24.39 -11.07
CA GLU A 710 21.57 -24.85 -11.33
C GLU A 710 22.54 -24.17 -10.36
N PHE A 711 23.51 -24.94 -9.85
CA PHE A 711 24.60 -24.38 -9.04
C PHE A 711 25.79 -24.10 -9.94
N ALA A 712 25.80 -22.91 -10.54
CA ALA A 712 26.85 -22.47 -11.46
C ALA A 712 28.24 -22.53 -10.81
N ARG A 713 28.34 -22.21 -9.50
CA ARG A 713 29.57 -22.35 -8.70
C ARG A 713 29.28 -22.76 -7.26
N VAL A 714 30.19 -23.51 -6.66
CA VAL A 714 30.16 -23.92 -5.25
C VAL A 714 31.55 -23.74 -4.64
N ALA A 715 31.61 -23.26 -3.40
CA ALA A 715 32.83 -23.14 -2.62
C ALA A 715 32.61 -23.69 -1.19
N ASP A 716 33.36 -24.74 -0.82
CA ASP A 716 33.52 -25.13 0.59
C ASP A 716 34.60 -24.24 1.22
N ALA A 717 34.31 -23.68 2.40
CA ALA A 717 35.23 -22.80 3.11
C ALA A 717 35.00 -22.83 4.62
N TYR A 718 36.04 -22.48 5.38
CA TYR A 718 35.94 -22.25 6.81
C TYR A 718 35.92 -20.75 7.11
N LYS A 719 34.93 -20.30 7.88
CA LYS A 719 34.94 -18.96 8.47
C LYS A 719 35.64 -19.02 9.82
N LEU A 720 36.60 -18.14 10.04
CA LEU A 720 37.33 -18.07 11.30
C LEU A 720 36.66 -17.08 12.27
N PHE A 721 36.78 -17.40 13.55
CA PHE A 721 36.52 -16.49 14.67
C PHE A 721 37.74 -16.53 15.58
N TRP A 722 38.29 -15.36 15.90
CA TRP A 722 39.41 -15.24 16.83
C TRP A 722 38.87 -15.18 18.25
N LEU A 723 39.48 -15.92 19.17
CA LEU A 723 39.17 -15.86 20.60
C LEU A 723 40.36 -15.16 21.27
N ALA A 724 40.14 -14.01 21.92
CA ALA A 724 41.22 -13.23 22.52
C ALA A 724 40.97 -13.01 24.02
N GLU A 725 42.00 -13.25 24.82
CA GLU A 725 41.98 -13.02 26.27
C GLU A 725 42.19 -11.51 26.54
N ARG A 726 41.31 -10.88 27.33
CA ARG A 726 41.44 -9.46 27.73
C ARG A 726 41.35 -9.31 29.26
N PRO A 727 41.90 -8.23 29.84
CA PRO A 727 41.84 -8.01 31.30
C PRO A 727 40.42 -7.89 31.85
N ASP A 728 39.49 -7.41 31.03
CA ASP A 728 38.09 -7.15 31.39
C ASP A 728 37.13 -8.30 30.97
N GLY A 729 37.66 -9.44 30.49
CA GLY A 729 36.91 -10.63 30.07
C GLY A 729 37.19 -11.04 28.62
N ASP A 730 37.12 -12.34 28.33
CA ASP A 730 37.44 -12.87 27.00
C ASP A 730 36.47 -12.36 25.92
N VAL A 731 36.96 -12.22 24.70
CA VAL A 731 36.20 -11.75 23.54
C VAL A 731 36.30 -12.70 22.35
N ILE A 732 35.23 -12.73 21.55
CA ILE A 732 35.19 -13.36 20.23
C ILE A 732 35.12 -12.29 19.14
N ILE A 733 35.96 -12.42 18.13
CA ILE A 733 36.06 -11.49 17.01
C ILE A 733 35.76 -12.25 15.71
N ASP A 734 34.77 -11.77 14.95
CA ASP A 734 34.46 -12.28 13.62
C ASP A 734 35.58 -11.89 12.64
N SER A 735 36.35 -12.86 12.12
CA SER A 735 37.54 -12.55 11.31
C SER A 735 37.23 -11.90 9.97
N VAL A 736 35.96 -11.95 9.53
CA VAL A 736 35.50 -11.44 8.23
C VAL A 736 34.81 -10.08 8.40
N ARG A 737 34.07 -9.88 9.50
CA ARG A 737 33.36 -8.62 9.77
C ARG A 737 34.09 -7.64 10.68
N GLY A 738 35.05 -8.10 11.48
CA GLY A 738 35.66 -7.31 12.56
C GLY A 738 34.70 -6.99 13.71
N GLU A 739 33.55 -7.66 13.80
CA GLU A 739 32.64 -7.53 14.96
C GLU A 739 33.26 -8.23 16.19
N GLU A 740 33.48 -7.48 17.27
CA GLU A 740 33.96 -7.97 18.57
C GLU A 740 32.79 -8.09 19.57
N ARG A 741 32.75 -9.19 20.34
CA ARG A 741 31.73 -9.44 21.38
C ARG A 741 32.36 -10.12 22.60
N ALA A 742 31.87 -9.81 23.80
CA ALA A 742 32.27 -10.52 25.02
C ALA A 742 31.78 -11.97 25.02
N PHE A 743 32.54 -12.89 25.63
CA PHE A 743 32.22 -14.32 25.65
C PHE A 743 31.02 -14.70 26.53
N GLU A 744 30.65 -13.85 27.50
CA GLU A 744 29.58 -14.11 28.48
C GLU A 744 28.18 -13.62 28.01
N GLY A 745 28.01 -13.25 26.73
CA GLY A 745 26.78 -12.64 26.17
C GLY A 745 25.97 -13.52 25.21
#